data_AF-A0A1Y1W2E5-F1
#
_entry.id   AF-A0A1Y1W2E5-F1
#
_cell.length_a   1.000
_cell.length_b   1.000
_cell.length_c   1.000
_cell.angle_alpha   90.00
_cell.angle_beta   90.00
_cell.angle_gamma   90.00
#
_symmetry.space_group_name_H-M   'P 1'
#
loop_
_entity.id
_entity.type
_entity.pdbx_description
1 polymer ?
#
loop_
_entity_poly.entity_id
_entity_poly.type
_entity_poly.pdbx_seq_one_letter_code
_entity_poly.pdbx_strand_id
1 'polypeptide(L)'
;MKFELLLLVLLSFIALIKAESWKFNVVSIKSPAYNIGLKYNNKIIKMESTVFPLFTTTIESKSKKNYKYVVLDQKGKVIEEEKIERTYTSETSSINEVYNRENKNIKISSLPKVYDPLFKSGTNKYQEYDDNEIYTLYADCIESEYNDLKYGPFVNNEKTANCTINFITKTETYQRNATLELIGYDSRKYKKLSWKFKLSKKILCRKTLKFRAAANDPTLMRDKISSELYKSVGVPTYSSAYSRMMINNDIYGLYILVDSMGKNWISSAIHGNEKAHTGTSYKTYAGASLEYLGETAKDYNIGSYKLDEIDEDDPEANGNNYYRLAHFTKSYANWIKQNKNNQSKTAVSTLENFFNLESLLRQMVIESLTFAFDNFWANSANYALYYNPEQSKYQIIPYDFDGTFHGSKSSKRFDKNYLENPENCINWADNARNNKDTYFISALFNHKIIKDRYNEIMKDTLNKVFNIDGISPLIENIRNLIKDDAVWNFGLIDELDNKIPGYVNHYTLDDFIGNTNYDKVKYNPTVNRNSADFGLKQWIKTRSEQCQIYVSNVANDKTNKTKTTTTKTTKITRTSSASTTTTTIIASSTIKKFIPTSTVSSRCGPEYGACAREGQCCSKYGYCGTSDAYCGTGCQSEFGICKNDKNKITTTTKTTTKKTTTKTTTKKIITTTVKSKVPTSTVSSRCGPEYGACTREGQCCSKYGYCGTSDAYCGTGCQSEFGICKNDKNKNTSTKTTKTTTSKTTTTKKTTSNKKTTTKIISTTSRKIPTSTVSSRCGPEYGACAKSGYCCSKYGYCGKTDQYCGTGCQPAYGLCK
;
A
#
# COMPACT_ATOMS: atom_id res chain seq x y z
N MET A 1 59.74 -8.92 50.70
CA MET A 1 58.35 -9.27 51.09
C MET A 1 57.27 -8.24 50.68
N LYS A 2 57.51 -7.32 49.71
CA LYS A 2 56.49 -6.33 49.29
C LYS A 2 56.17 -6.30 47.78
N PHE A 3 56.76 -7.18 46.97
CA PHE A 3 56.48 -7.24 45.53
C PHE A 3 55.60 -8.43 45.09
N GLU A 4 55.47 -9.47 45.90
CA GLU A 4 54.59 -10.62 45.58
C GLU A 4 53.13 -10.38 45.97
N LEU A 5 52.85 -9.49 46.93
CA LEU A 5 51.48 -9.19 47.36
C LEU A 5 50.74 -8.28 46.36
N LEU A 6 51.47 -7.49 45.55
CA LEU A 6 50.86 -6.63 44.53
C LEU A 6 50.45 -7.42 43.27
N LEU A 7 51.16 -8.51 42.96
CA LEU A 7 50.81 -9.39 41.84
C LEU A 7 49.57 -10.25 42.16
N LEU A 8 49.38 -10.65 43.43
CA LEU A 8 48.18 -11.36 43.87
C LEU A 8 46.93 -10.46 43.92
N VAL A 9 47.08 -9.17 44.23
CA VAL A 9 45.95 -8.23 44.16
C VAL A 9 45.62 -7.88 42.70
N LEU A 10 46.60 -7.82 41.79
CA LEU A 10 46.35 -7.61 40.35
C LEU A 10 45.72 -8.83 39.64
N LEU A 11 45.91 -10.06 40.15
CA LEU A 11 45.26 -11.27 39.65
C LEU A 11 43.81 -11.45 40.16
N SER A 12 43.36 -10.61 41.09
CA SER A 12 42.00 -10.68 41.65
C SER A 12 40.97 -9.79 40.94
N PHE A 13 41.37 -8.96 39.97
CA PHE A 13 40.45 -8.42 38.96
C PHE A 13 40.22 -9.46 37.84
N ILE A 14 39.75 -10.66 38.22
CA ILE A 14 38.89 -11.40 37.31
C ILE A 14 37.67 -10.50 37.16
N ALA A 15 37.62 -9.71 36.09
CA ALA A 15 36.41 -9.06 35.67
C ALA A 15 35.37 -10.18 35.56
N LEU A 16 34.53 -10.31 36.59
CA LEU A 16 33.27 -11.01 36.52
C LEU A 16 32.45 -10.23 35.49
N ILE A 17 32.70 -10.55 34.21
CA ILE A 17 31.81 -10.20 33.13
C ILE A 17 30.54 -10.96 33.49
N LYS A 18 29.64 -10.32 34.25
CA LYS A 18 28.30 -10.84 34.45
C LYS A 18 27.73 -11.05 33.05
N ALA A 19 27.44 -12.30 32.73
CA ALA A 19 26.75 -12.63 31.50
C ALA A 19 25.47 -11.79 31.44
N GLU A 20 25.31 -11.01 30.38
CA GLU A 20 24.12 -10.17 30.23
C GLU A 20 22.91 -11.09 30.05
N SER A 21 21.82 -10.84 30.75
CA SER A 21 20.59 -11.63 30.62
C SER A 21 19.83 -11.15 29.37
N TRP A 22 19.61 -12.05 28.41
CA TRP A 22 18.93 -11.73 27.15
C TRP A 22 17.54 -12.36 27.11
N LYS A 23 16.52 -11.54 26.86
CA LYS A 23 15.12 -11.96 26.76
C LYS A 23 14.70 -12.05 25.30
N PHE A 24 14.00 -13.12 24.96
CA PHE A 24 13.47 -13.39 23.62
C PHE A 24 11.97 -13.57 23.70
N ASN A 25 11.24 -12.93 22.78
CA ASN A 25 9.81 -13.14 22.61
C ASN A 25 9.54 -13.44 21.14
N VAL A 26 8.77 -14.50 20.87
CA VAL A 26 8.43 -14.90 19.51
C VAL A 26 6.98 -15.37 19.43
N VAL A 27 6.28 -14.84 18.45
CA VAL A 27 4.94 -15.24 18.05
C VAL A 27 5.06 -16.40 17.07
N SER A 28 4.47 -17.54 17.43
CA SER A 28 4.32 -18.68 16.53
C SER A 28 3.27 -18.40 15.46
N ILE A 29 3.52 -18.91 14.25
CA ILE A 29 2.55 -18.96 13.14
C ILE A 29 2.13 -20.41 12.84
N LYS A 30 2.37 -21.32 13.78
CA LYS A 30 2.02 -22.75 13.72
C LYS A 30 0.83 -23.02 14.63
N SER A 31 0.16 -24.16 14.43
CA SER A 31 -0.94 -24.57 15.29
C SER A 31 -0.49 -24.83 16.74
N PRO A 32 -1.43 -24.80 17.71
CA PRO A 32 -1.14 -25.12 19.11
C PRO A 32 -0.53 -26.51 19.36
N ALA A 33 -0.54 -27.40 18.36
CA ALA A 33 0.10 -28.70 18.43
C ALA A 33 1.65 -28.62 18.50
N TYR A 34 2.23 -27.45 18.21
CA TYR A 34 3.68 -27.25 18.15
C TYR A 34 4.16 -26.26 19.21
N ASN A 35 5.41 -26.46 19.66
CA ASN A 35 6.12 -25.54 20.54
C ASN A 35 7.21 -24.78 19.77
N ILE A 36 7.75 -23.73 20.36
CA ILE A 36 8.92 -23.02 19.83
C ILE A 36 10.13 -23.22 20.75
N GLY A 37 11.31 -23.35 20.15
CA GLY A 37 12.60 -23.33 20.82
C GLY A 37 13.51 -22.22 20.31
N LEU A 38 14.41 -21.76 21.15
CA LEU A 38 15.51 -20.86 20.81
C LEU A 38 16.77 -21.70 20.56
N LYS A 39 17.30 -21.67 19.34
CA LYS A 39 18.60 -22.21 18.99
C LYS A 39 19.67 -21.13 19.16
N TYR A 40 20.52 -21.30 20.16
CA TYR A 40 21.62 -20.38 20.50
C TYR A 40 22.88 -21.17 20.83
N ASN A 41 24.02 -20.83 20.20
CA ASN A 41 25.29 -21.56 20.37
C ASN A 41 25.17 -23.09 20.17
N ASN A 42 24.44 -23.52 19.13
CA ASN A 42 24.13 -24.92 18.81
C ASN A 42 23.36 -25.69 19.91
N LYS A 43 22.87 -25.00 20.94
CA LYS A 43 21.93 -25.56 21.92
C LYS A 43 20.53 -25.10 21.59
N ILE A 44 19.55 -25.97 21.82
CA ILE A 44 18.14 -25.66 21.69
C ILE A 44 17.57 -25.56 23.10
N ILE A 45 16.91 -24.43 23.37
CA ILE A 45 16.25 -24.13 24.63
C ILE A 45 14.76 -24.06 24.30
N LYS A 46 13.96 -24.97 24.87
CA LYS A 46 12.51 -24.91 24.72
C LYS A 46 12.02 -23.59 25.34
N MET A 47 11.18 -22.87 24.61
CA MET A 47 10.56 -21.63 25.08
C MET A 47 9.19 -21.95 25.69
N GLU A 48 8.75 -21.13 26.64
CA GLU A 48 7.48 -21.31 27.34
C GLU A 48 6.43 -20.35 26.80
N SER A 49 5.16 -20.79 26.76
CA SER A 49 4.03 -19.94 26.36
C SER A 49 2.97 -19.96 27.45
N THR A 50 2.80 -18.82 28.11
CA THR A 50 1.66 -18.58 29.02
C THR A 50 0.46 -17.98 28.28
N VAL A 51 0.70 -17.34 27.13
CA VAL A 51 -0.31 -16.68 26.30
C VAL A 51 -0.04 -17.06 24.84
N PHE A 52 -0.53 -18.21 24.39
CA PHE A 52 -0.34 -18.68 23.02
C PHE A 52 -0.90 -17.66 22.00
N PRO A 53 -0.23 -17.36 20.88
CA PRO A 53 0.97 -17.99 20.32
C PRO A 53 2.30 -17.33 20.72
N LEU A 54 2.33 -16.52 21.78
CA LEU A 54 3.57 -15.87 22.25
C LEU A 54 4.38 -16.83 23.11
N PHE A 55 5.64 -17.06 22.72
CA PHE A 55 6.62 -17.82 23.47
C PHE A 55 7.72 -16.89 23.98
N THR A 56 8.16 -17.10 25.22
CA THR A 56 9.21 -16.31 25.86
C THR A 56 10.27 -17.22 26.47
N THR A 57 11.52 -16.79 26.40
CA THR A 57 12.61 -17.37 27.20
C THR A 57 13.65 -16.30 27.54
N THR A 58 14.47 -16.59 28.54
CA THR A 58 15.60 -15.75 28.93
C THR A 58 16.83 -16.63 29.06
N ILE A 59 17.95 -16.16 28.54
CA ILE A 59 19.23 -16.89 28.61
C ILE A 59 20.30 -15.98 29.20
N GLU A 60 21.33 -16.60 29.78
CA GLU A 60 22.59 -15.91 30.04
C GLU A 60 23.39 -15.83 28.75
N SER A 61 23.62 -14.61 28.27
CA SER A 61 24.32 -14.37 27.01
C SER A 61 25.79 -14.76 27.11
N LYS A 62 26.29 -15.26 25.97
CA LYS A 62 27.72 -15.40 25.72
C LYS A 62 28.16 -14.32 24.74
N SER A 63 29.42 -14.37 24.31
CA SER A 63 29.98 -13.42 23.33
C SER A 63 29.28 -13.42 21.96
N LYS A 64 28.58 -14.51 21.56
CA LYS A 64 27.88 -14.58 20.27
C LYS A 64 26.48 -13.96 20.35
N LYS A 65 26.10 -13.17 19.35
CA LYS A 65 24.78 -12.52 19.26
C LYS A 65 23.79 -13.25 18.34
N ASN A 66 24.24 -14.22 17.56
CA ASN A 66 23.39 -14.88 16.57
C ASN A 66 22.49 -15.95 17.19
N TYR A 67 21.26 -16.02 16.73
CA TYR A 67 20.29 -17.01 17.17
C TYR A 67 19.28 -17.34 16.06
N LYS A 68 18.52 -18.41 16.29
CA LYS A 68 17.38 -18.82 15.46
C LYS A 68 16.26 -19.37 16.32
N TYR A 69 15.03 -19.28 15.84
CA TYR A 69 13.91 -20.04 16.35
C TYR A 69 13.75 -21.39 15.63
N VAL A 70 13.28 -22.39 16.37
CA VAL A 70 12.96 -23.73 15.85
C VAL A 70 11.54 -24.10 16.27
N VAL A 71 10.84 -24.84 15.41
CA VAL A 71 9.56 -25.47 15.75
C VAL A 71 9.86 -26.85 16.33
N LEU A 72 9.22 -27.13 17.46
CA LEU A 72 9.33 -28.37 18.19
C LEU A 72 7.99 -29.11 18.15
N ASP A 73 8.03 -30.44 18.04
CA ASP A 73 6.87 -31.26 18.33
C ASP A 73 6.55 -31.28 19.86
N GLN A 74 5.47 -31.96 20.24
CA GLN A 74 5.10 -32.09 21.66
C GLN A 74 6.15 -32.81 22.52
N LYS A 75 7.02 -33.62 21.90
CA LYS A 75 8.11 -34.35 22.56
C LYS A 75 9.41 -33.52 22.65
N GLY A 76 9.41 -32.29 22.14
CA GLY A 76 10.56 -31.40 22.13
C GLY A 76 11.57 -31.67 21.00
N LYS A 77 11.23 -32.52 20.02
CA LYS A 77 12.08 -32.76 18.85
C LYS A 77 11.93 -31.62 17.85
N VAL A 78 13.05 -31.13 17.31
CA VAL A 78 13.06 -30.15 16.22
C VAL A 78 12.49 -30.78 14.95
N ILE A 79 11.47 -30.15 14.40
CA ILE A 79 10.85 -30.53 13.12
C ILE A 79 11.08 -29.49 12.02
N GLU A 80 11.31 -28.23 12.39
CA GLU A 80 11.59 -27.14 11.46
C GLU A 80 12.54 -26.13 12.12
N GLU A 81 13.50 -25.62 11.36
CA GLU A 81 14.37 -24.53 11.78
C GLU A 81 14.08 -23.31 10.91
N GLU A 82 13.98 -22.12 11.52
CA GLU A 82 13.71 -20.92 10.73
C GLU A 82 14.85 -20.64 9.74
N LYS A 83 14.48 -20.06 8.59
CA LYS A 83 15.43 -19.78 7.51
C LYS A 83 16.29 -18.55 7.79
N ILE A 84 15.81 -17.67 8.67
CA ILE A 84 16.44 -16.40 9.02
C ILE A 84 17.50 -16.65 10.10
N GLU A 85 18.70 -16.09 9.94
CA GLU A 85 19.66 -15.98 11.05
C GLU A 85 19.51 -14.59 11.67
N ARG A 86 19.21 -14.53 12.96
CA ARG A 86 18.96 -13.28 13.68
C ARG A 86 20.18 -12.86 14.48
N THR A 87 20.27 -11.57 14.78
CA THR A 87 21.31 -10.99 15.66
C THR A 87 20.63 -10.26 16.81
N TYR A 88 20.96 -10.62 18.05
CA TYR A 88 20.39 -10.00 19.23
C TYR A 88 20.81 -8.54 19.35
N THR A 89 19.84 -7.67 19.60
CA THR A 89 20.00 -6.24 19.86
C THR A 89 19.28 -5.86 21.17
N SER A 90 19.55 -4.65 21.68
CA SER A 90 18.83 -4.14 22.85
C SER A 90 17.31 -4.12 22.65
N GLU A 91 16.85 -3.87 21.42
CA GLU A 91 15.43 -3.86 21.05
C GLU A 91 14.80 -5.26 21.10
N THR A 92 15.58 -6.34 20.90
CA THR A 92 15.05 -7.72 20.84
C THR A 92 14.26 -8.08 22.10
N SER A 93 14.73 -7.63 23.27
CA SER A 93 14.07 -7.87 24.56
C SER A 93 12.70 -7.22 24.71
N SER A 94 12.45 -6.16 23.93
CA SER A 94 11.29 -5.27 24.03
C SER A 94 10.25 -5.50 22.95
N ILE A 95 10.52 -6.37 21.98
CA ILE A 95 9.61 -6.67 20.88
C ILE A 95 9.18 -8.15 20.88
N ASN A 96 8.01 -8.38 20.31
CA ASN A 96 7.48 -9.68 19.95
C ASN A 96 7.88 -9.96 18.50
N GLU A 97 8.96 -10.72 18.32
CA GLU A 97 9.34 -11.18 16.98
C GLU A 97 8.31 -12.17 16.45
N VAL A 98 8.33 -12.46 15.15
CA VAL A 98 7.43 -13.47 14.56
C VAL A 98 8.28 -14.56 13.91
N TYR A 99 7.95 -15.82 14.20
CA TYR A 99 8.68 -16.97 13.67
C TYR A 99 8.82 -16.88 12.15
N ASN A 100 10.06 -17.00 11.66
CA ASN A 100 10.35 -16.98 10.22
C ASN A 100 9.82 -15.71 9.49
N ARG A 101 9.81 -14.57 10.18
CA ARG A 101 9.60 -13.22 9.62
C ARG A 101 10.69 -12.28 10.11
N GLU A 102 11.19 -11.44 9.20
CA GLU A 102 12.13 -10.37 9.56
C GLU A 102 11.39 -9.24 10.31
N ASN A 103 12.09 -8.61 11.25
CA ASN A 103 11.57 -7.43 11.96
C ASN A 103 11.68 -6.22 11.04
N LYS A 104 10.66 -6.04 10.20
CA LYS A 104 10.60 -4.93 9.23
C LYS A 104 10.37 -3.60 9.95
N ASN A 105 11.08 -2.57 9.51
CA ASN A 105 10.82 -1.18 9.90
C ASN A 105 10.30 -0.42 8.67
N ILE A 106 9.06 -0.71 8.29
CA ILE A 106 8.40 -0.07 7.16
C ILE A 106 7.48 1.01 7.70
N LYS A 107 7.67 2.24 7.24
CA LYS A 107 6.76 3.35 7.52
C LYS A 107 5.75 3.46 6.38
N ILE A 108 4.49 3.18 6.66
CA ILE A 108 3.37 3.48 5.78
C ILE A 108 3.08 4.97 5.87
N SER A 109 3.52 5.72 4.86
CA SER A 109 3.17 7.12 4.72
C SER A 109 1.69 7.27 4.35
N SER A 110 0.99 8.16 5.05
CA SER A 110 -0.35 8.60 4.65
C SER A 110 -0.33 9.24 3.26
N LEU A 111 -1.44 9.13 2.55
CA LEU A 111 -1.60 9.79 1.25
C LEU A 111 -1.53 11.32 1.39
N PRO A 112 -1.10 12.05 0.35
CA PRO A 112 -1.19 13.50 0.30
C PRO A 112 -2.62 13.97 0.60
N LYS A 113 -2.72 14.92 1.52
CA LYS A 113 -4.00 15.50 1.91
C LYS A 113 -4.50 16.46 0.83
N VAL A 114 -5.69 16.18 0.30
CA VAL A 114 -6.37 17.03 -0.69
C VAL A 114 -7.10 18.16 0.00
N TYR A 115 -7.82 17.85 1.07
CA TYR A 115 -8.63 18.77 1.88
C TYR A 115 -8.50 18.50 3.38
N ASP A 116 -8.80 19.51 4.18
CA ASP A 116 -8.94 19.36 5.63
C ASP A 116 -10.13 18.46 6.01
N PRO A 117 -10.00 17.65 7.09
CA PRO A 117 -11.13 16.92 7.66
C PRO A 117 -12.29 17.86 7.96
N LEU A 118 -13.50 17.42 7.61
CA LEU A 118 -14.72 18.18 7.88
C LEU A 118 -15.19 18.05 9.33
N PHE A 119 -14.64 17.09 10.06
CA PHE A 119 -15.05 16.72 11.40
C PHE A 119 -13.86 16.74 12.34
N LYS A 120 -14.14 16.96 13.63
CA LYS A 120 -13.13 16.86 14.69
C LYS A 120 -12.83 15.37 14.83
N SER A 121 -11.81 14.87 14.15
CA SER A 121 -11.48 13.44 14.15
C SER A 121 -10.41 13.10 15.18
N GLY A 122 -10.55 11.93 15.80
CA GLY A 122 -9.56 11.35 16.69
C GLY A 122 -9.64 11.88 18.13
N THR A 123 -9.17 11.06 19.07
CA THR A 123 -8.97 11.45 20.47
C THR A 123 -7.61 10.93 20.94
N ASN A 124 -7.03 11.49 22.00
CA ASN A 124 -5.75 10.99 22.54
C ASN A 124 -5.77 9.49 22.87
N LYS A 125 -6.96 8.92 23.12
CA LYS A 125 -7.14 7.51 23.51
C LYS A 125 -7.56 6.63 22.32
N TYR A 126 -8.50 7.08 21.49
CA TYR A 126 -8.91 6.37 20.28
C TYR A 126 -8.04 6.82 19.12
N GLN A 127 -6.92 6.11 18.95
CA GLN A 127 -6.01 6.29 17.83
C GLN A 127 -6.37 5.35 16.68
N GLU A 128 -5.97 5.74 15.47
CA GLU A 128 -5.88 4.81 14.35
C GLU A 128 -5.00 3.62 14.73
N TYR A 129 -5.24 2.46 14.09
CA TYR A 129 -4.30 1.35 14.24
C TYR A 129 -2.92 1.78 13.75
N ASP A 130 -1.86 1.39 14.45
CA ASP A 130 -0.51 1.45 13.88
C ASP A 130 -0.46 0.45 12.72
N ASP A 131 -0.43 0.96 11.50
CA ASP A 131 -0.42 0.16 10.29
C ASP A 131 0.99 -0.10 9.76
N ASN A 132 2.03 0.33 10.49
CA ASN A 132 3.44 0.01 10.22
C ASN A 132 3.83 -1.41 10.68
N GLU A 133 2.93 -2.09 11.40
CA GLU A 133 3.11 -3.44 11.89
C GLU A 133 1.99 -4.39 11.43
N ILE A 134 2.21 -5.70 11.64
CA ILE A 134 1.21 -6.73 11.41
C ILE A 134 0.91 -7.38 12.75
N TYR A 135 -0.29 -7.12 13.28
CA TYR A 135 -0.80 -7.70 14.52
C TYR A 135 -0.93 -9.23 14.43
N THR A 136 -1.10 -9.88 15.56
CA THR A 136 -1.50 -11.29 15.60
C THR A 136 -2.68 -11.50 16.52
N LEU A 137 -3.72 -12.14 16.01
CA LEU A 137 -4.85 -12.61 16.78
C LEU A 137 -4.81 -14.14 16.82
N TYR A 138 -4.84 -14.69 18.04
CA TYR A 138 -5.25 -16.06 18.28
C TYR A 138 -6.54 -16.08 19.08
N ALA A 139 -7.45 -16.96 18.72
CA ALA A 139 -8.70 -17.20 19.45
C ALA A 139 -8.80 -18.69 19.80
N ASP A 140 -8.96 -18.97 21.08
CA ASP A 140 -9.36 -20.28 21.61
C ASP A 140 -10.86 -20.24 21.87
N CYS A 141 -11.63 -20.80 20.96
CA CYS A 141 -13.09 -20.80 20.93
C CYS A 141 -13.64 -22.17 21.29
N ILE A 142 -14.84 -22.19 21.88
CA ILE A 142 -15.58 -23.44 22.10
C ILE A 142 -15.78 -24.16 20.76
N GLU A 143 -15.17 -25.33 20.63
CA GLU A 143 -15.02 -26.05 19.35
C GLU A 143 -16.37 -26.34 18.66
N SER A 144 -17.40 -26.74 19.41
CA SER A 144 -18.73 -27.02 18.85
C SER A 144 -19.41 -25.75 18.30
N GLU A 145 -19.31 -24.64 19.02
CA GLU A 145 -19.90 -23.35 18.60
C GLU A 145 -19.16 -22.76 17.40
N TYR A 146 -17.83 -22.88 17.38
CA TYR A 146 -17.02 -22.45 16.26
C TYR A 146 -17.28 -23.30 15.00
N ASN A 147 -17.41 -24.63 15.15
CA ASN A 147 -17.72 -25.53 14.04
C ASN A 147 -19.09 -25.24 13.40
N ASP A 148 -20.09 -24.87 14.21
CA ASP A 148 -21.39 -24.43 13.70
C ASP A 148 -21.25 -23.23 12.75
N LEU A 149 -20.41 -22.25 13.09
CA LEU A 149 -20.14 -21.09 12.25
C LEU A 149 -19.35 -21.48 11.00
N LYS A 150 -18.23 -22.17 11.20
CA LYS A 150 -17.26 -22.55 10.16
C LYS A 150 -17.88 -23.40 9.06
N TYR A 151 -18.68 -24.42 9.40
CA TYR A 151 -19.27 -25.34 8.42
C TYR A 151 -20.65 -24.92 7.93
N GLY A 152 -21.35 -24.04 8.66
CA GLY A 152 -22.69 -23.57 8.32
C GLY A 152 -22.77 -22.07 8.02
N PRO A 153 -21.91 -21.47 7.17
CA PRO A 153 -21.79 -20.01 7.06
C PRO A 153 -23.00 -19.29 6.45
N PHE A 154 -24.00 -20.01 5.94
CA PHE A 154 -25.30 -19.46 5.51
C PHE A 154 -26.50 -19.97 6.33
N VAL A 155 -26.31 -21.03 7.11
CA VAL A 155 -27.37 -21.67 7.92
C VAL A 155 -27.37 -21.11 9.34
N ASN A 156 -26.19 -20.86 9.89
CA ASN A 156 -25.97 -20.50 11.29
C ASN A 156 -25.61 -19.00 11.46
N ASN A 157 -26.21 -18.13 10.64
CA ASN A 157 -25.82 -16.71 10.51
C ASN A 157 -25.97 -15.87 11.78
N GLU A 158 -26.79 -16.33 12.74
CA GLU A 158 -27.06 -15.66 14.01
C GLU A 158 -26.35 -16.32 15.20
N LYS A 159 -25.73 -17.50 15.00
CA LYS A 159 -24.97 -18.15 16.05
C LYS A 159 -23.69 -17.36 16.36
N THR A 160 -23.14 -17.63 17.54
CA THR A 160 -21.91 -17.04 18.05
C THR A 160 -21.05 -18.13 18.65
N ALA A 161 -19.74 -17.89 18.76
CA ALA A 161 -18.86 -18.73 19.56
C ALA A 161 -18.18 -17.92 20.66
N ASN A 162 -18.16 -18.42 21.89
CA ASN A 162 -17.39 -17.82 22.96
C ASN A 162 -15.93 -18.23 22.85
N CYS A 163 -15.04 -17.25 23.01
CA CYS A 163 -13.61 -17.42 22.84
C CYS A 163 -12.81 -16.68 23.91
N THR A 164 -11.63 -17.20 24.24
CA THR A 164 -10.54 -16.43 24.81
C THR A 164 -9.61 -16.01 23.69
N ILE A 165 -9.44 -14.70 23.50
CA ILE A 165 -8.55 -14.17 22.46
C ILE A 165 -7.27 -13.62 23.05
N ASN A 166 -6.17 -13.81 22.33
CA ASN A 166 -4.88 -13.19 22.57
C ASN A 166 -4.55 -12.31 21.36
N PHE A 167 -4.60 -10.99 21.56
CA PHE A 167 -4.23 -10.00 20.56
C PHE A 167 -2.84 -9.45 20.89
N ILE A 168 -1.89 -9.67 19.99
CA ILE A 168 -0.47 -9.39 20.18
C ILE A 168 -0.06 -8.30 19.19
N THR A 169 0.53 -7.23 19.73
CA THR A 169 1.21 -6.18 18.94
C THR A 169 2.72 -6.43 18.98
N LYS A 170 3.48 -5.59 18.30
CA LYS A 170 4.95 -5.61 18.34
C LYS A 170 5.51 -5.52 19.76
N THR A 171 4.82 -4.88 20.70
CA THR A 171 5.35 -4.61 22.05
C THR A 171 4.41 -5.01 23.18
N GLU A 172 3.14 -5.28 22.90
CA GLU A 172 2.11 -5.51 23.90
C GLU A 172 1.32 -6.79 23.62
N THR A 173 0.62 -7.28 24.64
CA THR A 173 -0.24 -8.46 24.54
C THR A 173 -1.51 -8.24 25.36
N TYR A 174 -2.64 -8.60 24.75
CA TYR A 174 -3.97 -8.41 25.31
C TYR A 174 -4.73 -9.73 25.30
N GLN A 175 -5.00 -10.29 26.47
CA GLN A 175 -5.90 -11.44 26.62
C GLN A 175 -7.30 -10.98 27.02
N ARG A 176 -8.34 -11.42 26.32
CA ARG A 176 -9.74 -11.03 26.57
C ARG A 176 -10.69 -12.19 26.28
N ASN A 177 -11.75 -12.31 27.07
CA ASN A 177 -12.93 -13.05 26.62
C ASN A 177 -13.63 -12.26 25.51
N ALA A 178 -14.09 -12.95 24.48
CA ALA A 178 -14.78 -12.36 23.34
C ALA A 178 -15.84 -13.31 22.77
N THR A 179 -16.80 -12.75 22.06
CA THR A 179 -17.80 -13.49 21.30
C THR A 179 -17.52 -13.32 19.81
N LEU A 180 -17.27 -14.43 19.12
CA LEU A 180 -17.02 -14.52 17.69
C LEU A 180 -18.33 -14.57 16.89
N GLU A 181 -18.38 -13.81 15.80
CA GLU A 181 -19.49 -13.72 14.86
C GLU A 181 -18.98 -13.77 13.41
N LEU A 182 -19.75 -14.42 12.53
CA LEU A 182 -19.56 -14.33 11.08
C LEU A 182 -20.03 -12.98 10.54
N ILE A 183 -19.32 -12.43 9.55
CA ILE A 183 -19.68 -11.15 8.92
C ILE A 183 -19.69 -11.19 7.40
N GLY A 184 -20.39 -10.22 6.81
CA GLY A 184 -20.61 -10.07 5.36
C GLY A 184 -21.58 -11.10 4.79
N TYR A 185 -21.95 -10.94 3.52
CA TYR A 185 -22.81 -11.90 2.81
C TYR A 185 -22.00 -12.61 1.71
N ASP A 186 -21.45 -11.85 0.76
CA ASP A 186 -20.64 -12.40 -0.33
C ASP A 186 -19.31 -12.98 0.17
N SER A 187 -18.71 -12.40 1.20
CA SER A 187 -17.51 -12.93 1.85
C SER A 187 -17.71 -14.34 2.42
N ARG A 188 -18.95 -14.71 2.78
CA ARG A 188 -19.29 -16.05 3.31
C ARG A 188 -19.40 -17.11 2.22
N LYS A 189 -19.40 -16.70 0.94
CA LYS A 189 -19.34 -17.63 -0.20
C LYS A 189 -17.94 -18.23 -0.38
N TYR A 190 -16.94 -17.75 0.35
CA TYR A 190 -15.55 -18.21 0.26
C TYR A 190 -15.18 -19.11 1.44
N LYS A 191 -14.28 -20.07 1.19
CA LYS A 191 -13.73 -20.95 2.23
C LYS A 191 -13.03 -20.16 3.35
N LYS A 192 -12.36 -19.06 2.99
CA LYS A 192 -11.73 -18.14 3.95
C LYS A 192 -12.76 -17.10 4.42
N LEU A 193 -13.41 -17.40 5.54
CA LEU A 193 -14.50 -16.61 6.12
C LEU A 193 -14.00 -15.33 6.80
N SER A 194 -14.88 -14.34 6.96
CA SER A 194 -14.59 -13.08 7.65
C SER A 194 -15.28 -13.04 9.02
N TRP A 195 -14.60 -12.42 9.99
CA TRP A 195 -14.92 -12.58 11.41
C TRP A 195 -15.04 -11.26 12.14
N LYS A 196 -15.87 -11.22 13.19
CA LYS A 196 -15.93 -10.12 14.15
C LYS A 196 -15.90 -10.67 15.56
N PHE A 197 -15.09 -10.06 16.42
CA PHE A 197 -15.03 -10.37 17.85
C PHE A 197 -15.65 -9.22 18.63
N LYS A 198 -16.67 -9.49 19.43
CA LYS A 198 -17.18 -8.58 20.47
C LYS A 198 -16.41 -8.81 21.76
N LEU A 199 -15.74 -7.78 22.27
CA LEU A 199 -14.79 -7.90 23.39
C LEU A 199 -15.44 -7.59 24.74
N SER A 200 -15.15 -8.42 25.74
CA SER A 200 -15.53 -8.15 27.14
C SER A 200 -14.93 -6.83 27.65
N LYS A 201 -13.65 -6.59 27.36
CA LYS A 201 -12.94 -5.34 27.67
C LYS A 201 -12.24 -4.79 26.43
N LYS A 202 -12.17 -3.46 26.33
CA LYS A 202 -11.59 -2.77 25.17
C LYS A 202 -10.13 -3.21 24.93
N ILE A 203 -9.74 -3.25 23.65
CA ILE A 203 -8.37 -3.33 23.16
C ILE A 203 -8.19 -2.12 22.24
N LEU A 204 -7.15 -1.32 22.44
CA LEU A 204 -6.90 -0.09 21.65
C LEU A 204 -8.18 0.78 21.52
N CYS A 205 -8.88 0.95 22.65
CA CYS A 205 -10.16 1.68 22.78
C CYS A 205 -11.37 1.13 21.98
N ARG A 206 -11.24 -0.03 21.36
CA ARG A 206 -12.32 -0.68 20.60
C ARG A 206 -13.00 -1.78 21.41
N LYS A 207 -14.33 -1.85 21.31
CA LYS A 207 -15.15 -2.95 21.87
C LYS A 207 -15.34 -4.10 20.89
N THR A 208 -14.94 -3.91 19.63
CA THR A 208 -15.08 -4.90 18.57
C THR A 208 -13.84 -4.89 17.68
N LEU A 209 -13.39 -6.06 17.27
CA LEU A 209 -12.35 -6.23 16.26
C LEU A 209 -12.97 -6.93 15.04
N LYS A 210 -12.85 -6.32 13.85
CA LYS A 210 -13.46 -6.83 12.62
C LYS A 210 -12.36 -7.22 11.64
N PHE A 211 -12.34 -8.48 11.21
CA PHE A 211 -11.31 -9.07 10.36
C PHE A 211 -11.92 -9.45 9.01
N ARG A 212 -11.52 -8.76 7.95
CA ARG A 212 -11.92 -9.05 6.58
C ARG A 212 -10.92 -9.99 5.90
N ALA A 213 -11.42 -11.08 5.34
CA ALA A 213 -10.59 -12.11 4.73
C ALA A 213 -9.95 -11.69 3.40
N ALA A 214 -10.61 -10.79 2.67
CA ALA A 214 -10.24 -10.34 1.33
C ALA A 214 -9.97 -11.51 0.36
N ALA A 215 -10.76 -12.60 0.47
CA ALA A 215 -10.54 -13.87 -0.23
C ALA A 215 -10.62 -13.77 -1.77
N ASN A 216 -11.19 -12.68 -2.29
CA ASN A 216 -11.36 -12.37 -3.70
C ASN A 216 -10.40 -11.28 -4.22
N ASP A 217 -9.49 -10.79 -3.37
CA ASP A 217 -8.54 -9.73 -3.70
C ASP A 217 -7.12 -10.30 -3.76
N PRO A 218 -6.52 -10.49 -4.96
CA PRO A 218 -5.14 -10.98 -5.08
C PRO A 218 -4.10 -10.03 -4.50
N THR A 219 -4.45 -8.77 -4.21
CA THR A 219 -3.55 -7.79 -3.60
C THR A 219 -3.71 -7.70 -2.09
N LEU A 220 -4.86 -8.10 -1.54
CA LEU A 220 -5.24 -7.87 -0.13
C LEU A 220 -5.20 -6.37 0.29
N MET A 221 -5.24 -5.43 -0.67
CA MET A 221 -5.01 -3.99 -0.44
C MET A 221 -6.16 -3.07 -0.87
N ARG A 222 -7.09 -3.52 -1.71
CA ARG A 222 -8.10 -2.65 -2.35
C ARG A 222 -8.95 -1.89 -1.32
N ASP A 223 -9.37 -2.60 -0.27
CA ASP A 223 -10.16 -2.03 0.83
C ASP A 223 -9.37 -0.96 1.60
N LYS A 224 -8.11 -1.28 1.99
CA LYS A 224 -7.23 -0.34 2.70
C LYS A 224 -6.94 0.91 1.87
N ILE A 225 -6.55 0.76 0.60
CA ILE A 225 -6.27 1.90 -0.30
C ILE A 225 -7.49 2.80 -0.43
N SER A 226 -8.68 2.23 -0.57
CA SER A 226 -9.93 2.99 -0.64
C SER A 226 -10.18 3.78 0.64
N SER A 227 -9.99 3.16 1.81
CA SER A 227 -10.12 3.86 3.10
C SER A 227 -9.15 5.05 3.23
N GLU A 228 -7.90 4.89 2.79
CA GLU A 228 -6.91 5.98 2.79
C GLU A 228 -7.26 7.09 1.79
N LEU A 229 -7.86 6.76 0.64
CA LEU A 229 -8.35 7.74 -0.32
C LEU A 229 -9.47 8.60 0.25
N TYR A 230 -10.44 8.03 0.97
CA TYR A 230 -11.47 8.81 1.67
C TYR A 230 -10.87 9.75 2.72
N LYS A 231 -9.92 9.25 3.52
CA LYS A 231 -9.20 10.09 4.50
C LYS A 231 -8.44 11.25 3.83
N SER A 232 -7.84 11.01 2.66
CA SER A 232 -7.08 12.04 1.92
C SER A 232 -7.95 13.24 1.50
N VAL A 233 -9.24 13.02 1.26
CA VAL A 233 -10.23 14.07 0.98
C VAL A 233 -10.99 14.54 2.23
N GLY A 234 -10.57 14.11 3.43
CA GLY A 234 -11.16 14.54 4.69
C GLY A 234 -12.55 13.96 4.97
N VAL A 235 -12.91 12.85 4.29
CA VAL A 235 -14.14 12.09 4.55
C VAL A 235 -13.83 11.05 5.64
N PRO A 236 -14.60 11.02 6.74
CA PRO A 236 -14.36 10.08 7.82
C PRO A 236 -14.71 8.65 7.38
N THR A 237 -13.83 7.71 7.69
CA THR A 237 -14.05 6.27 7.50
C THR A 237 -13.21 5.47 8.51
N TYR A 238 -13.34 4.15 8.51
CA TYR A 238 -12.64 3.30 9.46
C TYR A 238 -11.12 3.34 9.29
N SER A 239 -10.40 3.19 10.40
CA SER A 239 -8.98 2.85 10.37
C SER A 239 -8.81 1.38 9.98
N SER A 240 -7.70 1.05 9.31
CA SER A 240 -7.38 -0.31 8.88
C SER A 240 -5.90 -0.66 9.01
N ALA A 241 -5.61 -1.90 9.39
CA ALA A 241 -4.28 -2.48 9.49
C ALA A 241 -4.31 -3.98 9.13
N TYR A 242 -3.20 -4.70 9.29
CA TYR A 242 -3.14 -6.13 9.00
C TYR A 242 -2.97 -6.97 10.26
N SER A 243 -3.59 -8.15 10.28
CA SER A 243 -3.42 -9.11 11.36
C SER A 243 -3.26 -10.52 10.82
N ARG A 244 -2.32 -11.27 11.40
CA ARG A 244 -2.32 -12.74 11.31
C ARG A 244 -3.47 -13.27 12.17
N MET A 245 -4.15 -14.30 11.71
CA MET A 245 -5.33 -14.81 12.39
C MET A 245 -5.33 -16.34 12.47
N MET A 246 -5.55 -16.82 13.69
CA MET A 246 -5.63 -18.24 14.04
C MET A 246 -6.84 -18.43 14.96
N ILE A 247 -7.69 -19.43 14.68
CA ILE A 247 -8.79 -19.84 15.57
C ILE A 247 -8.62 -21.32 15.84
N ASN A 248 -8.49 -21.71 17.11
CA ASN A 248 -8.23 -23.08 17.53
C ASN A 248 -7.03 -23.65 16.77
N ASN A 249 -7.26 -24.68 15.95
CA ASN A 249 -6.23 -25.30 15.10
C ASN A 249 -6.22 -24.76 13.65
N ASP A 250 -7.19 -23.94 13.26
CA ASP A 250 -7.28 -23.37 11.91
C ASP A 250 -6.40 -22.13 11.78
N ILE A 251 -5.38 -22.23 10.92
CA ILE A 251 -4.47 -21.14 10.59
C ILE A 251 -5.00 -20.44 9.34
N TYR A 252 -5.73 -19.34 9.53
CA TYR A 252 -6.38 -18.66 8.40
C TYR A 252 -5.47 -17.71 7.62
N GLY A 253 -4.32 -17.31 8.17
CA GLY A 253 -3.39 -16.43 7.48
C GLY A 253 -3.62 -14.94 7.74
N LEU A 254 -3.48 -14.11 6.70
CA LEU A 254 -3.48 -12.65 6.80
C LEU A 254 -4.88 -12.05 6.60
N TYR A 255 -5.30 -11.14 7.47
CA TYR A 255 -6.57 -10.41 7.39
C TYR A 255 -6.35 -8.91 7.39
N ILE A 256 -7.31 -8.18 6.84
CA ILE A 256 -7.44 -6.74 7.03
C ILE A 256 -8.27 -6.52 8.30
N LEU A 257 -7.64 -5.97 9.33
CA LEU A 257 -8.30 -5.51 10.55
C LEU A 257 -8.88 -4.12 10.30
N VAL A 258 -10.18 -3.95 10.55
CA VAL A 258 -10.89 -2.67 10.33
C VAL A 258 -11.72 -2.27 11.55
N ASP A 259 -11.97 -0.99 11.72
CA ASP A 259 -12.91 -0.50 12.73
C ASP A 259 -14.36 -0.92 12.43
N SER A 260 -15.14 -1.06 13.50
CA SER A 260 -16.61 -1.06 13.40
C SER A 260 -17.11 0.34 13.74
N MET A 261 -17.93 0.92 12.87
CA MET A 261 -18.41 2.30 13.02
C MET A 261 -19.62 2.42 13.96
N GLY A 262 -19.55 1.79 15.15
CA GLY A 262 -20.57 1.97 16.18
C GLY A 262 -20.32 3.24 17.01
N LYS A 263 -21.10 3.43 18.08
CA LYS A 263 -21.07 4.60 18.97
C LYS A 263 -19.67 5.08 19.35
N ASN A 264 -18.79 4.18 19.80
CA ASN A 264 -17.40 4.53 20.19
C ASN A 264 -16.58 5.11 19.03
N TRP A 265 -16.79 4.60 17.81
CA TRP A 265 -16.12 5.13 16.64
C TRP A 265 -16.73 6.47 16.25
N ILE A 266 -18.07 6.60 16.22
CA ILE A 266 -18.76 7.86 15.90
C ILE A 266 -18.31 8.98 16.85
N SER A 267 -18.38 8.75 18.16
CA SER A 267 -17.96 9.74 19.18
C SER A 267 -16.50 10.16 18.99
N SER A 268 -15.62 9.24 18.58
CA SER A 268 -14.18 9.53 18.45
C SER A 268 -13.81 10.12 17.09
N ALA A 269 -14.31 9.56 16.00
CA ALA A 269 -13.91 9.88 14.63
C ALA A 269 -14.72 11.04 14.03
N ILE A 270 -15.93 11.29 14.51
CA ILE A 270 -16.80 12.38 14.04
C ILE A 270 -16.83 13.55 15.04
N HIS A 271 -16.95 13.26 16.33
CA HIS A 271 -17.07 14.31 17.35
C HIS A 271 -15.74 14.68 18.02
N GLY A 272 -14.72 13.83 17.90
CA GLY A 272 -13.40 14.08 18.49
C GLY A 272 -13.40 13.97 20.01
N ASN A 273 -14.40 13.29 20.57
CA ASN A 273 -14.56 13.10 22.01
C ASN A 273 -15.28 11.78 22.31
N GLU A 274 -14.63 10.88 23.05
CA GLU A 274 -15.18 9.56 23.41
C GLU A 274 -16.46 9.62 24.25
N LYS A 275 -16.77 10.78 24.83
CA LYS A 275 -17.96 11.03 25.64
C LYS A 275 -18.99 11.92 24.93
N ALA A 276 -18.79 12.22 23.64
CA ALA A 276 -19.73 13.03 22.88
C ALA A 276 -21.11 12.37 22.83
N HIS A 277 -22.15 13.22 22.78
CA HIS A 277 -23.50 12.79 22.48
C HIS A 277 -23.58 12.33 21.02
N THR A 278 -23.94 11.08 20.80
CA THR A 278 -24.03 10.47 19.46
C THR A 278 -25.48 10.33 19.05
N GLY A 279 -25.83 10.82 17.87
CA GLY A 279 -27.19 10.72 17.35
C GLY A 279 -27.54 9.36 16.77
N THR A 280 -28.72 9.29 16.16
CA THR A 280 -29.21 8.08 15.48
C THR A 280 -28.46 7.81 14.17
N SER A 281 -28.11 6.56 13.92
CA SER A 281 -27.47 6.11 12.68
C SER A 281 -28.14 4.88 12.07
N TYR A 282 -28.19 4.84 10.74
CA TYR A 282 -28.73 3.74 9.95
C TYR A 282 -27.65 3.20 9.02
N LYS A 283 -27.34 1.91 9.11
CA LYS A 283 -26.59 1.19 8.09
C LYS A 283 -27.48 0.90 6.90
N THR A 284 -26.90 0.91 5.71
CA THR A 284 -27.64 0.70 4.47
C THR A 284 -27.12 -0.49 3.69
N TYR A 285 -28.05 -1.08 2.94
CA TYR A 285 -27.84 -2.19 2.02
C TYR A 285 -28.47 -1.83 0.67
N ALA A 286 -28.26 -2.69 -0.32
CA ALA A 286 -28.75 -2.49 -1.70
C ALA A 286 -30.18 -1.94 -1.74
N GLY A 287 -30.35 -0.83 -2.48
CA GLY A 287 -31.65 -0.19 -2.67
C GLY A 287 -32.05 0.87 -1.63
N ALA A 288 -31.14 1.32 -0.75
CA ALA A 288 -31.39 2.46 0.13
C ALA A 288 -31.35 3.80 -0.64
N SER A 289 -32.37 4.08 -1.45
CA SER A 289 -32.43 5.20 -2.42
C SER A 289 -32.38 6.61 -1.80
N LEU A 290 -32.70 6.73 -0.51
CA LEU A 290 -33.02 7.97 0.21
C LEU A 290 -34.24 8.71 -0.34
N GLU A 291 -35.14 8.02 -1.04
CA GLU A 291 -36.47 8.54 -1.35
C GLU A 291 -37.36 8.55 -0.10
N TYR A 292 -38.24 9.55 0.01
CA TYR A 292 -39.23 9.60 1.08
C TYR A 292 -40.42 8.71 0.74
N LEU A 293 -40.58 7.62 1.50
CA LEU A 293 -41.63 6.63 1.29
C LEU A 293 -42.70 6.64 2.40
N GLY A 294 -42.39 7.22 3.55
CA GLY A 294 -43.30 7.33 4.68
C GLY A 294 -42.56 7.61 5.99
N GLU A 295 -43.28 7.46 7.12
CA GLU A 295 -42.78 7.81 8.46
C GLU A 295 -42.34 6.58 9.28
N THR A 296 -42.56 5.37 8.75
CA THR A 296 -42.38 4.12 9.48
C THR A 296 -41.50 3.13 8.73
N ALA A 297 -40.95 2.14 9.45
CA ALA A 297 -40.13 1.09 8.87
C ALA A 297 -40.81 0.31 7.73
N LYS A 298 -42.14 0.17 7.78
CA LYS A 298 -42.94 -0.59 6.80
C LYS A 298 -43.03 0.08 5.44
N ASP A 299 -42.80 1.39 5.40
CA ASP A 299 -42.87 2.19 4.18
C ASP A 299 -41.61 2.01 3.33
N TYR A 300 -40.52 1.53 3.94
CA TYR A 300 -39.23 1.29 3.27
C TYR A 300 -39.06 -0.19 2.93
N ASN A 301 -38.29 -0.46 1.88
CA ASN A 301 -37.93 -1.83 1.50
C ASN A 301 -37.24 -2.56 2.68
N ILE A 302 -37.76 -3.74 2.98
CA ILE A 302 -37.26 -4.58 4.07
C ILE A 302 -35.77 -4.86 3.83
N GLY A 303 -34.95 -4.53 4.83
CA GLY A 303 -33.51 -4.78 4.81
C GLY A 303 -32.66 -3.72 4.11
N SER A 304 -33.22 -2.71 3.44
CA SER A 304 -32.41 -1.63 2.84
C SER A 304 -31.83 -0.68 3.87
N TYR A 305 -32.55 -0.41 4.96
CA TYR A 305 -32.08 0.37 6.10
C TYR A 305 -32.14 -0.48 7.36
N LYS A 306 -31.03 -0.50 8.09
CA LYS A 306 -30.93 -1.16 9.39
C LYS A 306 -30.46 -0.14 10.42
N LEU A 307 -31.27 0.02 11.45
CA LEU A 307 -30.89 0.81 12.62
C LEU A 307 -29.61 0.26 13.24
N ASP A 308 -28.63 1.14 13.45
CA ASP A 308 -27.30 0.76 13.94
C ASP A 308 -27.02 1.37 15.33
N GLU A 309 -27.27 2.67 15.49
CA GLU A 309 -27.19 3.37 16.77
C GLU A 309 -28.45 4.21 16.97
N ILE A 310 -28.98 4.23 18.18
CA ILE A 310 -30.18 4.98 18.55
C ILE A 310 -29.78 6.11 19.50
N ASP A 311 -30.29 7.29 19.22
CA ASP A 311 -30.29 8.40 20.18
C ASP A 311 -31.55 8.31 21.03
N GLU A 312 -31.42 7.72 22.23
CA GLU A 312 -32.53 7.57 23.18
C GLU A 312 -32.98 8.92 23.76
N ASP A 313 -32.12 9.94 23.71
CA ASP A 313 -32.38 11.28 24.24
C ASP A 313 -32.90 12.25 23.17
N ASP A 314 -33.21 11.76 21.96
CA ASP A 314 -33.71 12.57 20.85
C ASP A 314 -35.15 13.05 21.11
N PRO A 315 -35.36 14.34 21.43
CA PRO A 315 -36.67 14.84 21.82
C PRO A 315 -37.65 14.89 20.64
N GLU A 316 -37.15 14.93 19.40
CA GLU A 316 -38.00 14.96 18.21
C GLU A 316 -38.40 13.55 17.77
N ALA A 317 -37.56 12.55 18.03
CA ALA A 317 -37.87 11.17 17.67
C ALA A 317 -39.05 10.62 18.47
N ASN A 318 -39.21 11.03 19.74
CA ASN A 318 -40.31 10.62 20.62
C ASN A 318 -40.60 9.10 20.58
N GLY A 319 -39.53 8.30 20.66
CA GLY A 319 -39.60 6.83 20.58
C GLY A 319 -39.77 6.23 19.18
N ASN A 320 -39.88 7.04 18.11
CA ASN A 320 -39.87 6.55 16.73
C ASN A 320 -38.44 6.40 16.21
N ASN A 321 -37.95 5.16 16.23
CA ASN A 321 -36.62 4.80 15.73
C ASN A 321 -36.39 5.07 14.22
N TYR A 322 -37.43 5.34 13.45
CA TYR A 322 -37.34 5.69 12.02
C TYR A 322 -37.47 7.20 11.76
N TYR A 323 -37.74 8.01 12.80
CA TYR A 323 -37.97 9.45 12.66
C TYR A 323 -36.85 10.16 11.89
N ARG A 324 -35.58 9.94 12.25
CA ARG A 324 -34.46 10.65 11.61
C ARG A 324 -34.26 10.25 10.15
N LEU A 325 -34.54 9.00 9.76
CA LEU A 325 -34.55 8.61 8.35
C LEU A 325 -35.69 9.29 7.57
N ALA A 326 -36.92 9.24 8.11
CA ALA A 326 -38.08 9.85 7.50
C ALA A 326 -37.91 11.38 7.38
N HIS A 327 -37.46 12.02 8.45
CA HIS A 327 -37.18 13.45 8.49
C HIS A 327 -36.14 13.87 7.44
N PHE A 328 -35.02 13.14 7.32
CA PHE A 328 -34.01 13.43 6.30
C PHE A 328 -34.59 13.33 4.88
N THR A 329 -35.19 12.19 4.56
CA THR A 329 -35.71 11.91 3.21
C THR A 329 -36.83 12.90 2.84
N LYS A 330 -37.70 13.24 3.78
CA LYS A 330 -38.74 14.28 3.62
C LYS A 330 -38.17 15.68 3.43
N SER A 331 -37.19 16.06 4.24
CA SER A 331 -36.50 17.36 4.12
C SER A 331 -35.81 17.50 2.76
N TYR A 332 -35.16 16.42 2.31
CA TYR A 332 -34.53 16.37 0.99
C TYR A 332 -35.54 16.46 -0.15
N ALA A 333 -36.64 15.70 -0.09
CA ALA A 333 -37.73 15.78 -1.06
C ALA A 333 -38.35 17.19 -1.14
N ASN A 334 -38.53 17.85 0.00
CA ASN A 334 -39.00 19.23 0.07
C ASN A 334 -38.00 20.20 -0.57
N TRP A 335 -36.70 20.03 -0.31
CA TRP A 335 -35.66 20.83 -0.94
C TRP A 335 -35.69 20.69 -2.47
N ILE A 336 -35.84 19.48 -3.00
CA ILE A 336 -35.99 19.24 -4.45
C ILE A 336 -37.21 19.98 -4.99
N LYS A 337 -38.38 19.82 -4.33
CA LYS A 337 -39.63 20.45 -4.78
C LYS A 337 -39.52 21.97 -4.82
N GLN A 338 -38.91 22.57 -3.80
CA GLN A 338 -38.76 24.02 -3.68
C GLN A 338 -37.70 24.59 -4.64
N ASN A 339 -36.67 23.80 -4.97
CA ASN A 339 -35.49 24.28 -5.70
C ASN A 339 -35.28 23.65 -7.08
N LYS A 340 -36.27 22.94 -7.64
CA LYS A 340 -36.17 22.22 -8.93
C LYS A 340 -35.51 23.03 -10.06
N ASN A 341 -35.83 24.33 -10.14
CA ASN A 341 -35.27 25.27 -11.13
C ASN A 341 -34.43 26.40 -10.49
N ASN A 342 -34.20 26.35 -9.18
CA ASN A 342 -33.46 27.38 -8.45
C ASN A 342 -31.96 27.03 -8.46
N GLN A 343 -31.15 27.84 -9.15
CA GLN A 343 -29.71 27.66 -9.27
C GLN A 343 -28.90 28.60 -8.35
N SER A 344 -29.57 29.21 -7.37
CA SER A 344 -28.97 30.20 -6.46
C SER A 344 -28.09 29.56 -5.39
N LYS A 345 -27.18 30.35 -4.82
CA LYS A 345 -26.41 29.94 -3.63
C LYS A 345 -27.31 29.64 -2.44
N THR A 346 -28.42 30.39 -2.29
CA THR A 346 -29.39 30.17 -1.22
C THR A 346 -30.01 28.78 -1.27
N ALA A 347 -30.31 28.25 -2.46
CA ALA A 347 -30.77 26.87 -2.60
C ALA A 347 -29.76 25.87 -2.02
N VAL A 348 -28.47 26.03 -2.34
CA VAL A 348 -27.40 25.20 -1.79
C VAL A 348 -27.31 25.36 -0.27
N SER A 349 -27.31 26.59 0.25
CA SER A 349 -27.23 26.84 1.69
C SER A 349 -28.42 26.26 2.46
N THR A 350 -29.63 26.26 1.91
CA THR A 350 -30.80 25.61 2.56
C THR A 350 -30.65 24.09 2.68
N LEU A 351 -30.00 23.43 1.71
CA LEU A 351 -29.63 22.02 1.81
C LEU A 351 -28.53 21.83 2.87
N GLU A 352 -27.50 22.68 2.83
CA GLU A 352 -26.38 22.62 3.76
C GLU A 352 -26.76 22.89 5.22
N ASN A 353 -27.91 23.54 5.48
CA ASN A 353 -28.42 23.77 6.83
C ASN A 353 -28.73 22.47 7.57
N PHE A 354 -29.20 21.43 6.87
CA PHE A 354 -29.51 20.14 7.48
C PHE A 354 -28.63 19.00 6.98
N PHE A 355 -27.79 19.20 5.95
CA PHE A 355 -27.00 18.13 5.36
C PHE A 355 -25.53 18.52 5.13
N ASN A 356 -24.59 17.64 5.46
CA ASN A 356 -23.18 17.82 5.17
C ASN A 356 -22.86 17.49 3.69
N LEU A 357 -23.32 18.36 2.79
CA LEU A 357 -23.19 18.21 1.34
C LEU A 357 -21.73 18.05 0.88
N GLU A 358 -20.82 18.88 1.39
CA GLU A 358 -19.40 18.84 1.04
C GLU A 358 -18.78 17.46 1.32
N SER A 359 -19.13 16.81 2.44
CA SER A 359 -18.64 15.46 2.78
C SER A 359 -19.08 14.44 1.73
N LEU A 360 -20.34 14.52 1.29
CA LEU A 360 -20.86 13.63 0.27
C LEU A 360 -20.18 13.86 -1.08
N LEU A 361 -20.00 15.10 -1.51
CA LEU A 361 -19.36 15.39 -2.80
C LEU A 361 -17.93 14.84 -2.85
N ARG A 362 -17.19 14.96 -1.74
CA ARG A 362 -15.85 14.36 -1.60
C ARG A 362 -15.87 12.83 -1.63
N GLN A 363 -16.84 12.21 -0.95
CA GLN A 363 -17.04 10.76 -1.00
C GLN A 363 -17.30 10.29 -2.45
N MET A 364 -18.22 10.96 -3.15
CA MET A 364 -18.62 10.63 -4.52
C MET A 364 -17.44 10.70 -5.51
N VAL A 365 -16.50 11.64 -5.31
CA VAL A 365 -15.27 11.70 -6.13
C VAL A 365 -14.44 10.43 -5.97
N ILE A 366 -14.24 9.95 -4.74
CA ILE A 366 -13.51 8.70 -4.50
C ILE A 366 -14.27 7.51 -5.10
N GLU A 367 -15.59 7.45 -4.95
CA GLU A 367 -16.41 6.38 -5.56
C GLU A 367 -16.30 6.36 -7.09
N SER A 368 -16.24 7.54 -7.73
CA SER A 368 -16.01 7.65 -9.17
C SER A 368 -14.61 7.20 -9.59
N LEU A 369 -13.57 7.56 -8.84
CA LEU A 369 -12.19 7.22 -9.19
C LEU A 369 -11.87 5.74 -8.96
N THR A 370 -12.42 5.16 -7.90
CA THR A 370 -12.23 3.74 -7.54
C THR A 370 -13.23 2.81 -8.22
N PHE A 371 -14.30 3.36 -8.80
CA PHE A 371 -15.45 2.62 -9.33
C PHE A 371 -16.00 1.68 -8.25
N ALA A 372 -16.53 2.30 -7.20
CA ALA A 372 -17.06 1.63 -6.03
C ALA A 372 -18.40 0.95 -6.36
N PHE A 373 -18.31 -0.26 -6.92
CA PHE A 373 -19.39 -0.98 -7.61
C PHE A 373 -20.63 -1.25 -6.74
N ASP A 374 -20.43 -1.35 -5.42
CA ASP A 374 -21.46 -1.72 -4.45
C ASP A 374 -21.71 -0.61 -3.41
N ASN A 375 -21.16 0.59 -3.61
CA ASN A 375 -21.28 1.68 -2.65
C ASN A 375 -22.42 2.66 -3.03
N PHE A 376 -22.45 3.81 -2.37
CA PHE A 376 -23.59 4.73 -2.38
C PHE A 376 -24.06 5.11 -3.79
N TRP A 377 -23.14 5.53 -4.66
CA TRP A 377 -23.50 6.00 -5.99
C TRP A 377 -23.99 4.84 -6.86
N ALA A 378 -23.29 3.70 -6.83
CA ALA A 378 -23.51 2.58 -7.74
C ALA A 378 -24.71 1.69 -7.37
N ASN A 379 -24.97 1.48 -6.07
CA ASN A 379 -25.96 0.51 -5.61
C ASN A 379 -26.86 1.02 -4.46
N SER A 380 -26.71 2.29 -4.06
CA SER A 380 -27.42 2.83 -2.90
C SER A 380 -27.18 2.00 -1.64
N ALA A 381 -25.93 1.60 -1.40
CA ALA A 381 -25.56 0.69 -0.34
C ALA A 381 -24.19 1.06 0.26
N ASN A 382 -23.82 0.37 1.34
CA ASN A 382 -22.50 0.49 1.96
C ASN A 382 -22.15 1.92 2.39
N TYR A 383 -23.15 2.61 2.94
CA TYR A 383 -22.97 3.87 3.66
C TYR A 383 -23.86 3.91 4.91
N ALA A 384 -23.49 4.71 5.89
CA ALA A 384 -24.34 5.00 7.04
C ALA A 384 -24.97 6.38 6.87
N LEU A 385 -26.28 6.49 7.11
CA LEU A 385 -26.94 7.78 7.31
C LEU A 385 -26.87 8.09 8.81
N TYR A 386 -26.12 9.13 9.18
CA TYR A 386 -25.94 9.55 10.56
C TYR A 386 -26.52 10.94 10.79
N TYR A 387 -27.35 11.10 11.82
CA TYR A 387 -27.74 12.41 12.31
C TYR A 387 -26.77 12.86 13.40
N ASN A 388 -26.09 13.99 13.20
CA ASN A 388 -25.19 14.57 14.18
C ASN A 388 -25.91 15.66 15.00
N PRO A 389 -26.18 15.41 16.29
CA PRO A 389 -26.94 16.32 17.13
C PRO A 389 -26.16 17.60 17.46
N GLU A 390 -24.82 17.55 17.55
CA GLU A 390 -24.00 18.75 17.81
C GLU A 390 -24.03 19.76 16.67
N GLN A 391 -24.19 19.27 15.44
CA GLN A 391 -24.28 20.11 14.24
C GLN A 391 -25.73 20.34 13.79
N SER A 392 -26.68 19.57 14.31
CA SER A 392 -28.04 19.45 13.79
C SER A 392 -28.07 19.11 12.29
N LYS A 393 -27.15 18.24 11.82
CA LYS A 393 -26.99 17.89 10.41
C LYS A 393 -26.87 16.39 10.17
N TYR A 394 -27.41 15.95 9.05
CA TYR A 394 -27.23 14.62 8.51
C TYR A 394 -25.90 14.48 7.76
N GLN A 395 -25.36 13.27 7.77
CA GLN A 395 -24.12 12.88 7.12
C GLN A 395 -24.27 11.51 6.48
N ILE A 396 -23.62 11.33 5.33
CA ILE A 396 -23.41 10.02 4.71
C ILE A 396 -21.96 9.63 4.98
N ILE A 397 -21.77 8.44 5.56
CA ILE A 397 -20.46 7.92 5.95
C ILE A 397 -20.19 6.65 5.15
N PRO A 398 -19.16 6.61 4.28
CA PRO A 398 -18.89 5.47 3.43
C PRO A 398 -18.22 4.32 4.21
N TYR A 399 -18.57 3.09 3.86
CA TYR A 399 -17.92 1.90 4.40
C TYR A 399 -17.92 0.74 3.42
N ASP A 400 -17.24 -0.34 3.76
CA ASP A 400 -17.15 -1.58 2.96
C ASP A 400 -16.65 -1.34 1.53
N PHE A 401 -15.33 -1.37 1.36
CA PHE A 401 -14.67 -0.95 0.12
C PHE A 401 -14.11 -2.12 -0.70
N ASP A 402 -14.57 -3.34 -0.45
CA ASP A 402 -14.15 -4.52 -1.21
C ASP A 402 -14.71 -4.54 -2.66
N GLY A 403 -15.64 -3.65 -2.98
CA GLY A 403 -16.21 -3.42 -4.31
C GLY A 403 -15.41 -2.50 -5.22
N THR A 404 -14.16 -2.15 -4.90
CA THR A 404 -13.36 -1.11 -5.59
C THR A 404 -12.26 -1.67 -6.49
N PHE A 405 -11.85 -0.95 -7.54
CA PHE A 405 -10.76 -1.35 -8.46
C PHE A 405 -10.99 -2.69 -9.19
N HIS A 406 -12.24 -3.04 -9.51
CA HIS A 406 -12.61 -4.31 -10.15
C HIS A 406 -13.17 -4.18 -11.56
N GLY A 407 -13.62 -2.98 -11.94
CA GLY A 407 -14.28 -2.74 -13.22
C GLY A 407 -15.71 -3.25 -13.27
N SER A 408 -16.16 -3.70 -14.44
CA SER A 408 -17.58 -4.01 -14.66
C SER A 408 -18.05 -5.29 -13.97
N LYS A 409 -17.13 -6.16 -13.48
CA LYS A 409 -17.42 -7.49 -12.92
C LYS A 409 -18.38 -8.33 -13.80
N SER A 410 -18.35 -8.13 -15.12
CA SER A 410 -19.30 -8.73 -16.08
C SER A 410 -20.79 -8.43 -15.79
N SER A 411 -21.09 -7.44 -14.97
CA SER A 411 -22.45 -6.99 -14.68
C SER A 411 -23.02 -6.24 -15.88
N LYS A 412 -24.28 -6.51 -16.22
CA LYS A 412 -25.00 -5.77 -17.26
C LYS A 412 -25.26 -4.29 -16.89
N ARG A 413 -25.10 -3.94 -15.60
CA ARG A 413 -25.27 -2.55 -15.10
C ARG A 413 -24.13 -1.63 -15.52
N PHE A 414 -22.98 -2.19 -15.90
CA PHE A 414 -21.79 -1.43 -16.18
C PHE A 414 -21.22 -1.84 -17.54
N ASP A 415 -20.92 -0.84 -18.37
CA ASP A 415 -20.27 -1.09 -19.65
C ASP A 415 -18.92 -1.79 -19.46
N LYS A 416 -18.56 -2.65 -20.40
CA LYS A 416 -17.24 -3.31 -20.39
C LYS A 416 -16.11 -2.32 -20.70
N ASN A 417 -16.43 -1.24 -21.41
CA ASN A 417 -15.48 -0.24 -21.92
C ASN A 417 -15.53 1.07 -21.10
N TYR A 418 -15.90 1.00 -19.82
CA TYR A 418 -16.09 2.16 -18.96
C TYR A 418 -14.81 2.99 -18.71
N LEU A 419 -13.63 2.52 -19.17
CA LEU A 419 -12.36 3.26 -19.16
C LEU A 419 -12.02 3.95 -20.49
N GLU A 420 -12.77 3.70 -21.57
CA GLU A 420 -12.42 4.18 -22.92
C GLU A 420 -13.01 5.56 -23.24
N ASN A 421 -14.18 5.89 -22.69
CA ASN A 421 -14.86 7.17 -22.91
C ASN A 421 -14.60 8.15 -21.75
N PRO A 422 -14.00 9.33 -21.97
CA PRO A 422 -13.80 10.33 -20.91
C PRO A 422 -15.06 10.67 -20.10
N GLU A 423 -16.23 10.75 -20.75
CA GLU A 423 -17.51 11.04 -20.09
C GLU A 423 -17.92 9.94 -19.08
N ASN A 424 -17.42 8.73 -19.25
CA ASN A 424 -17.59 7.63 -18.30
C ASN A 424 -16.77 7.80 -17.01
N CYS A 425 -16.11 8.95 -16.78
CA CYS A 425 -15.60 9.31 -15.45
C CYS A 425 -16.74 9.38 -14.41
N ILE A 426 -17.92 9.88 -14.80
CA ILE A 426 -19.11 9.92 -13.92
C ILE A 426 -20.36 9.28 -14.52
N ASN A 427 -20.52 9.27 -15.85
CA ASN A 427 -21.77 8.80 -16.49
C ASN A 427 -22.00 7.29 -16.35
N TRP A 428 -20.97 6.52 -15.96
CA TRP A 428 -21.10 5.11 -15.59
C TRP A 428 -22.19 4.91 -14.53
N ALA A 429 -22.41 5.91 -13.66
CA ALA A 429 -23.35 5.81 -12.57
C ALA A 429 -24.82 5.89 -12.99
N ASP A 430 -25.13 6.52 -14.13
CA ASP A 430 -26.52 6.68 -14.61
C ASP A 430 -27.19 5.33 -14.94
N ASN A 431 -26.39 4.33 -15.29
CA ASN A 431 -26.85 2.96 -15.54
C ASN A 431 -26.44 1.97 -14.43
N ALA A 432 -25.71 2.43 -13.41
CA ALA A 432 -25.17 1.57 -12.37
C ALA A 432 -26.24 0.99 -11.47
N ARG A 433 -27.29 1.74 -11.15
CA ARG A 433 -28.31 1.30 -10.18
C ARG A 433 -29.32 0.34 -10.80
N ASN A 434 -29.76 -0.64 -10.00
CA ASN A 434 -30.92 -1.46 -10.35
C ASN A 434 -32.12 -0.53 -10.58
N ASN A 435 -32.83 -0.70 -11.70
CA ASN A 435 -33.94 0.15 -12.17
C ASN A 435 -33.58 1.61 -12.51
N LYS A 436 -32.29 1.96 -12.57
CA LYS A 436 -31.83 3.32 -12.89
C LYS A 436 -32.40 4.40 -11.95
N ASP A 437 -32.54 4.08 -10.66
CA ASP A 437 -32.95 5.05 -9.66
C ASP A 437 -31.84 6.09 -9.42
N THR A 438 -31.87 7.19 -10.18
CA THR A 438 -30.92 8.29 -10.02
C THR A 438 -31.44 9.42 -9.15
N TYR A 439 -32.57 9.24 -8.42
CA TYR A 439 -33.31 10.29 -7.71
C TYR A 439 -32.41 11.25 -6.94
N PHE A 440 -31.61 10.74 -6.01
CA PHE A 440 -30.81 11.55 -5.11
C PHE A 440 -29.69 12.29 -5.86
N ILE A 441 -28.89 11.56 -6.64
CA ILE A 441 -27.72 12.16 -7.29
C ILE A 441 -28.14 13.09 -8.44
N SER A 442 -29.13 12.71 -9.25
CA SER A 442 -29.62 13.56 -10.33
C SER A 442 -30.17 14.88 -9.82
N ALA A 443 -30.86 14.88 -8.66
CA ALA A 443 -31.32 16.11 -8.05
C ALA A 443 -30.17 17.05 -7.65
N LEU A 444 -29.09 16.51 -7.06
CA LEU A 444 -27.89 17.29 -6.73
C LEU A 444 -27.20 17.83 -7.99
N PHE A 445 -26.98 16.98 -8.99
CA PHE A 445 -26.21 17.33 -10.19
C PHE A 445 -27.02 18.14 -11.21
N ASN A 446 -28.33 18.25 -11.06
CA ASN A 446 -29.15 19.24 -11.74
C ASN A 446 -28.88 20.68 -11.23
N HIS A 447 -28.22 20.83 -10.07
CA HIS A 447 -27.80 22.12 -9.56
C HIS A 447 -26.34 22.42 -9.95
N LYS A 448 -26.14 23.45 -10.78
CA LYS A 448 -24.84 23.81 -11.37
C LYS A 448 -23.77 24.10 -10.32
N ILE A 449 -24.09 24.82 -9.24
CA ILE A 449 -23.11 25.12 -8.17
C ILE A 449 -22.61 23.85 -7.50
N ILE A 450 -23.49 22.87 -7.26
CA ILE A 450 -23.15 21.60 -6.63
C ILE A 450 -22.29 20.76 -7.58
N LYS A 451 -22.68 20.65 -8.85
CA LYS A 451 -21.91 19.94 -9.88
C LYS A 451 -20.54 20.60 -10.12
N ASP A 452 -20.47 21.93 -10.10
CA ASP A 452 -19.21 22.66 -10.22
C ASP A 452 -18.28 22.38 -9.04
N ARG A 453 -18.82 22.36 -7.82
CA ARG A 453 -18.04 22.01 -6.62
C ARG A 453 -17.51 20.58 -6.70
N TYR A 454 -18.33 19.62 -7.13
CA TYR A 454 -17.89 18.24 -7.38
C TYR A 454 -16.71 18.17 -8.36
N ASN A 455 -16.80 18.91 -9.48
CA ASN A 455 -15.75 18.93 -10.50
C ASN A 455 -14.43 19.55 -10.01
N GLU A 456 -14.50 20.55 -9.14
CA GLU A 456 -13.32 21.11 -8.46
C GLU A 456 -12.66 20.07 -7.55
N ILE A 457 -13.45 19.38 -6.73
CA ILE A 457 -12.97 18.30 -5.86
C ILE A 457 -12.32 17.18 -6.69
N MET A 458 -12.94 16.78 -7.80
CA MET A 458 -12.39 15.79 -8.73
C MET A 458 -11.03 16.23 -9.26
N LYS A 459 -10.92 17.48 -9.75
CA LYS A 459 -9.67 18.05 -10.28
C LYS A 459 -8.58 18.07 -9.21
N ASP A 460 -8.88 18.55 -8.01
CA ASP A 460 -7.91 18.62 -6.91
C ASP A 460 -7.43 17.23 -6.50
N THR A 461 -8.35 16.26 -6.43
CA THR A 461 -8.05 14.87 -6.07
C THR A 461 -7.14 14.21 -7.10
N LEU A 462 -7.44 14.36 -8.39
CA LEU A 462 -6.60 13.84 -9.49
C LEU A 462 -5.18 14.43 -9.46
N ASN A 463 -5.07 15.75 -9.25
CA ASN A 463 -3.79 16.44 -9.28
C ASN A 463 -2.91 16.11 -8.07
N LYS A 464 -3.52 15.95 -6.88
CA LYS A 464 -2.76 15.80 -5.63
C LYS A 464 -2.54 14.34 -5.22
N VAL A 465 -3.52 13.46 -5.42
CA VAL A 465 -3.50 12.11 -4.83
C VAL A 465 -3.79 10.99 -5.83
N PHE A 466 -4.87 11.07 -6.63
CA PHE A 466 -5.30 9.96 -7.49
C PHE A 466 -4.53 9.95 -8.81
N ASN A 467 -3.24 9.68 -8.71
CA ASN A 467 -2.30 9.49 -9.81
C ASN A 467 -1.20 8.52 -9.36
N ILE A 468 -0.34 8.10 -10.31
CA ILE A 468 0.70 7.10 -10.03
C ILE A 468 1.64 7.56 -8.92
N ASP A 469 2.10 8.81 -8.96
CA ASP A 469 3.08 9.32 -8.01
C ASP A 469 2.48 9.46 -6.60
N GLY A 470 1.20 9.84 -6.50
CA GLY A 470 0.50 10.03 -5.24
C GLY A 470 0.22 8.73 -4.48
N ILE A 471 -0.24 7.66 -5.17
CA ILE A 471 -0.66 6.41 -4.52
C ILE A 471 0.44 5.34 -4.50
N SER A 472 1.36 5.32 -5.46
CA SER A 472 2.37 4.24 -5.54
C SER A 472 3.18 4.07 -4.26
N PRO A 473 3.64 5.13 -3.55
CA PRO A 473 4.35 4.95 -2.28
C PRO A 473 3.56 4.15 -1.24
N LEU A 474 2.25 4.37 -1.13
CA LEU A 474 1.38 3.60 -0.25
C LEU A 474 1.32 2.12 -0.66
N ILE A 475 1.09 1.84 -1.95
CA ILE A 475 1.05 0.46 -2.49
C ILE A 475 2.37 -0.26 -2.19
N GLU A 476 3.50 0.39 -2.47
CA GLU A 476 4.83 -0.18 -2.31
C GLU A 476 5.16 -0.46 -0.83
N ASN A 477 4.84 0.48 0.06
CA ASN A 477 5.05 0.31 1.50
C ASN A 477 4.18 -0.82 2.06
N ILE A 478 2.89 -0.86 1.72
CA ILE A 478 2.00 -1.96 2.13
C ILE A 478 2.53 -3.28 1.58
N ARG A 479 2.88 -3.35 0.30
CA ARG A 479 3.43 -4.57 -0.33
C ARG A 479 4.68 -5.05 0.40
N ASN A 480 5.61 -4.16 0.71
CA ASN A 480 6.85 -4.51 1.41
C ASN A 480 6.58 -5.00 2.83
N LEU A 481 5.60 -4.41 3.53
CA LEU A 481 5.16 -4.87 4.84
C LEU A 481 4.61 -6.30 4.76
N ILE A 482 3.61 -6.54 3.91
CA ILE A 482 2.80 -7.76 3.96
C ILE A 482 3.27 -8.92 3.06
N LYS A 483 4.27 -8.72 2.18
CA LYS A 483 4.66 -9.71 1.15
C LYS A 483 4.77 -11.14 1.66
N ASP A 484 5.52 -11.37 2.74
CA ASP A 484 5.78 -12.72 3.25
C ASP A 484 4.53 -13.35 3.86
N ASP A 485 3.70 -12.53 4.51
CA ASP A 485 2.42 -12.96 5.07
C ASP A 485 1.35 -13.15 4.00
N ALA A 486 1.40 -12.43 2.88
CA ALA A 486 0.54 -12.65 1.73
C ALA A 486 0.83 -14.00 1.05
N VAL A 487 2.12 -14.33 0.84
CA VAL A 487 2.51 -15.64 0.29
C VAL A 487 2.09 -16.78 1.20
N TRP A 488 2.37 -16.63 2.50
CA TRP A 488 1.92 -17.60 3.51
C TRP A 488 0.40 -17.75 3.51
N ASN A 489 -0.34 -16.64 3.51
CA ASN A 489 -1.79 -16.62 3.41
C ASN A 489 -2.33 -17.41 2.22
N PHE A 490 -1.75 -17.25 1.03
CA PHE A 490 -2.24 -17.97 -0.14
C PHE A 490 -1.94 -19.47 -0.07
N GLY A 491 -0.80 -19.86 0.50
CA GLY A 491 -0.45 -21.26 0.69
C GLY A 491 -1.33 -22.01 1.70
N LEU A 492 -1.97 -21.29 2.64
CA LEU A 492 -2.79 -21.89 3.70
C LEU A 492 -4.19 -22.33 3.25
N ILE A 493 -4.67 -21.90 2.08
CA ILE A 493 -6.07 -22.14 1.70
C ILE A 493 -6.41 -23.63 1.56
N ASP A 494 -5.43 -24.43 1.15
CA ASP A 494 -5.50 -25.88 1.02
C ASP A 494 -5.23 -26.60 2.35
N GLU A 495 -4.56 -25.95 3.29
CA GLU A 495 -4.31 -26.46 4.64
C GLU A 495 -5.53 -26.31 5.56
N LEU A 496 -6.41 -25.34 5.29
CA LEU A 496 -7.69 -25.23 5.98
C LEU A 496 -8.54 -26.47 5.77
N ASP A 497 -9.29 -26.84 6.81
CA ASP A 497 -10.20 -28.00 6.79
C ASP A 497 -11.06 -28.06 5.51
N ASN A 498 -11.01 -29.21 4.84
CA ASN A 498 -11.67 -29.43 3.56
C ASN A 498 -13.20 -29.45 3.67
N LYS A 499 -13.76 -29.59 4.88
CA LYS A 499 -15.21 -29.52 5.13
C LYS A 499 -15.74 -28.09 5.14
N ILE A 500 -14.87 -27.07 5.25
CA ILE A 500 -15.31 -25.67 5.15
C ILE A 500 -15.83 -25.43 3.73
N PRO A 501 -17.10 -25.07 3.55
CA PRO A 501 -17.65 -24.85 2.22
C PRO A 501 -17.19 -23.51 1.64
N GLY A 502 -17.30 -23.37 0.31
CA GLY A 502 -17.15 -22.09 -0.38
C GLY A 502 -16.10 -22.10 -1.48
N TYR A 503 -16.02 -20.98 -2.20
CA TYR A 503 -15.08 -20.76 -3.26
C TYR A 503 -13.66 -20.59 -2.73
N VAL A 504 -12.70 -21.02 -3.55
CA VAL A 504 -11.26 -20.92 -3.29
C VAL A 504 -10.61 -20.16 -4.45
N ASN A 505 -9.65 -19.30 -4.11
CA ASN A 505 -8.74 -18.68 -5.06
C ASN A 505 -7.30 -19.06 -4.65
N HIS A 506 -6.57 -19.70 -5.54
CA HIS A 506 -5.15 -20.06 -5.35
C HIS A 506 -4.25 -18.96 -5.94
N TYR A 507 -4.32 -17.77 -5.36
CA TYR A 507 -3.45 -16.67 -5.79
C TYR A 507 -1.98 -17.02 -5.49
N THR A 508 -1.08 -16.53 -6.35
CA THR A 508 0.36 -16.74 -6.22
C THR A 508 1.08 -15.45 -5.82
N LEU A 509 2.38 -15.57 -5.50
CA LEU A 509 3.23 -14.39 -5.33
C LEU A 509 3.25 -13.52 -6.60
N ASP A 510 3.22 -14.15 -7.77
CA ASP A 510 3.21 -13.45 -9.05
C ASP A 510 1.89 -12.72 -9.28
N ASP A 511 0.75 -13.32 -8.91
CA ASP A 511 -0.56 -12.64 -8.93
C ASP A 511 -0.55 -11.41 -8.00
N PHE A 512 -0.01 -11.56 -6.78
CA PHE A 512 0.09 -10.46 -5.82
C PHE A 512 0.99 -9.32 -6.31
N ILE A 513 2.23 -9.62 -6.71
CA ILE A 513 3.17 -8.59 -7.20
C ILE A 513 2.65 -7.99 -8.51
N GLY A 514 2.24 -8.82 -9.45
CA GLY A 514 1.73 -8.39 -10.75
C GLY A 514 0.50 -7.51 -10.62
N ASN A 515 -0.48 -7.91 -9.80
CA ASN A 515 -1.73 -7.18 -9.64
C ASN A 515 -1.59 -5.93 -8.75
N THR A 516 -0.55 -5.80 -7.92
CA THR A 516 -0.21 -4.48 -7.35
C THR A 516 0.30 -3.50 -8.41
N ASN A 517 0.78 -3.99 -9.56
CA ASN A 517 1.32 -3.20 -10.65
C ASN A 517 0.35 -3.17 -11.85
N TYR A 518 0.70 -3.84 -12.94
CA TYR A 518 0.01 -3.73 -14.23
C TYR A 518 -0.52 -5.08 -14.77
N ASP A 519 -0.36 -6.16 -14.01
CA ASP A 519 -0.81 -7.47 -14.46
C ASP A 519 -2.22 -7.77 -13.97
N LYS A 520 -2.94 -8.53 -14.79
CA LYS A 520 -4.28 -9.02 -14.49
C LYS A 520 -4.25 -10.45 -13.99
N VAL A 521 -5.19 -10.79 -13.11
CA VAL A 521 -5.46 -12.18 -12.71
C VAL A 521 -6.68 -12.64 -13.51
N LYS A 522 -6.51 -13.65 -14.36
CA LYS A 522 -7.60 -14.14 -15.22
C LYS A 522 -8.56 -15.02 -14.43
N TYR A 523 -9.83 -14.97 -14.80
CA TYR A 523 -10.82 -15.94 -14.34
C TYR A 523 -10.43 -17.33 -14.86
N ASN A 524 -10.26 -18.28 -13.93
CA ASN A 524 -10.06 -19.69 -14.24
C ASN A 524 -10.66 -20.51 -13.10
N PRO A 525 -11.92 -20.95 -13.18
CA PRO A 525 -12.65 -21.46 -12.01
C PRO A 525 -12.06 -22.74 -11.40
N THR A 526 -11.16 -23.43 -12.10
CA THR A 526 -10.40 -24.56 -11.54
C THR A 526 -9.23 -24.14 -10.66
N VAL A 527 -8.83 -22.86 -10.72
CA VAL A 527 -7.70 -22.27 -9.98
C VAL A 527 -8.15 -21.04 -9.18
N ASN A 528 -8.71 -20.05 -9.85
CA ASN A 528 -9.22 -18.79 -9.30
C ASN A 528 -10.65 -18.55 -9.76
N ARG A 529 -11.59 -18.60 -8.81
CA ARG A 529 -13.01 -18.24 -9.01
C ARG A 529 -13.19 -16.76 -9.38
N ASN A 530 -12.27 -15.89 -9.02
CA ASN A 530 -12.35 -14.46 -9.33
C ASN A 530 -11.27 -14.04 -10.34
N SER A 531 -11.62 -13.11 -11.23
CA SER A 531 -10.63 -12.31 -11.95
C SER A 531 -10.33 -11.01 -11.22
N ALA A 532 -9.15 -10.47 -11.49
CA ALA A 532 -8.80 -9.08 -11.27
C ALA A 532 -8.34 -8.52 -12.62
N ASP A 533 -9.27 -7.88 -13.33
CA ASP A 533 -9.08 -7.49 -14.73
C ASP A 533 -8.02 -6.39 -14.91
N PHE A 534 -7.69 -5.69 -13.82
CA PHE A 534 -6.70 -4.63 -13.77
C PHE A 534 -5.78 -4.79 -12.57
N GLY A 535 -4.50 -4.46 -12.75
CA GLY A 535 -3.60 -4.16 -11.64
C GLY A 535 -3.94 -2.81 -11.00
N LEU A 536 -3.59 -2.62 -9.72
CA LEU A 536 -3.87 -1.38 -8.98
C LEU A 536 -3.26 -0.14 -9.66
N LYS A 537 -1.96 -0.18 -10.02
CA LYS A 537 -1.33 0.96 -10.72
C LYS A 537 -1.87 1.16 -12.13
N GLN A 538 -2.15 0.08 -12.86
CA GLN A 538 -2.81 0.17 -14.15
C GLN A 538 -4.16 0.88 -14.04
N TRP A 539 -4.96 0.51 -13.03
CA TRP A 539 -6.22 1.17 -12.74
C TRP A 539 -6.02 2.63 -12.44
N ILE A 540 -5.13 2.99 -11.51
CA ILE A 540 -4.91 4.38 -11.09
C ILE A 540 -4.49 5.24 -12.28
N LYS A 541 -3.55 4.75 -13.13
CA LYS A 541 -3.10 5.46 -14.33
C LYS A 541 -4.24 5.72 -15.30
N THR A 542 -4.89 4.65 -15.76
CA THR A 542 -5.99 4.73 -16.74
C THR A 542 -7.14 5.56 -16.16
N ARG A 543 -7.39 5.32 -14.87
CA ARG A 543 -8.28 5.97 -13.93
C ARG A 543 -8.25 7.49 -14.06
N SER A 544 -7.05 7.94 -13.70
CA SER A 544 -6.64 9.33 -13.62
C SER A 544 -6.69 10.00 -14.99
N GLU A 545 -6.10 9.37 -16.02
CA GLU A 545 -6.03 9.95 -17.37
C GLU A 545 -7.44 10.20 -17.95
N GLN A 546 -8.33 9.22 -17.83
CA GLN A 546 -9.72 9.35 -18.25
C GLN A 546 -10.44 10.51 -17.54
N CYS A 547 -10.34 10.57 -16.21
CA CYS A 547 -11.01 11.58 -15.42
C CYS A 547 -10.36 12.98 -15.53
N GLN A 548 -9.07 13.07 -15.87
CA GLN A 548 -8.39 14.32 -16.21
C GLN A 548 -8.94 14.93 -17.51
N ILE A 549 -9.23 14.08 -18.51
CA ILE A 549 -9.89 14.54 -19.75
C ILE A 549 -11.29 15.07 -19.43
N TYR A 550 -12.07 14.34 -18.63
CA TYR A 550 -13.40 14.78 -18.19
C TYR A 550 -13.39 16.18 -17.56
N VAL A 551 -12.56 16.42 -16.53
CA VAL A 551 -12.52 17.73 -15.87
C VAL A 551 -12.00 18.85 -16.78
N SER A 552 -11.16 18.52 -17.77
CA SER A 552 -10.68 19.47 -18.78
C SER A 552 -11.79 19.87 -19.76
N ASN A 553 -12.61 18.91 -20.20
CA ASN A 553 -13.78 19.17 -21.05
C ASN A 553 -14.79 20.06 -20.32
N VAL A 554 -15.10 19.77 -19.06
CA VAL A 554 -15.99 20.60 -18.23
C VAL A 554 -15.45 22.04 -18.10
N ALA A 555 -14.13 22.21 -17.96
CA ALA A 555 -13.52 23.55 -17.90
C ALA A 555 -13.64 24.31 -19.24
N ASN A 556 -13.48 23.61 -20.38
CA ASN A 556 -13.59 24.19 -21.72
C ASN A 556 -15.03 24.59 -22.07
N ASP A 557 -16.03 23.81 -21.63
CA ASP A 557 -17.44 24.18 -21.78
C ASP A 557 -17.78 25.46 -21.01
N LYS A 558 -17.16 25.67 -19.84
CA LYS A 558 -17.30 26.92 -19.07
C LYS A 558 -16.68 28.10 -19.80
N THR A 559 -15.49 27.96 -20.39
CA THR A 559 -14.83 29.06 -21.10
C THR A 559 -15.56 29.43 -22.40
N ASN A 560 -16.07 28.45 -23.15
CA ASN A 560 -16.83 28.68 -24.37
C ASN A 560 -18.21 29.31 -24.09
N LYS A 561 -18.92 28.89 -23.04
CA LYS A 561 -20.19 29.54 -22.62
C LYS A 561 -19.98 30.97 -22.10
N THR A 562 -18.85 31.25 -21.44
CA THR A 562 -18.53 32.60 -20.94
C THR A 562 -18.16 33.55 -22.09
N LYS A 563 -17.51 33.07 -23.17
CA LYS A 563 -17.21 33.88 -24.36
C LYS A 563 -18.45 34.22 -25.22
N THR A 564 -19.51 33.44 -25.13
CA THR A 564 -20.72 33.60 -25.96
C THR A 564 -21.74 34.58 -25.34
N THR A 565 -21.51 35.04 -24.09
CA THR A 565 -22.42 35.96 -23.38
C THR A 565 -21.79 37.35 -23.18
N THR A 566 -21.34 37.97 -24.27
CA THR A 566 -21.01 39.41 -24.30
C THR A 566 -22.01 40.13 -25.21
N THR A 567 -23.24 40.30 -24.72
CA THR A 567 -24.23 41.14 -25.38
C THR A 567 -23.90 42.61 -25.12
N LYS A 568 -23.71 43.37 -26.21
CA LYS A 568 -23.55 44.82 -26.24
C LYS A 568 -24.58 45.49 -25.34
N THR A 569 -24.13 46.27 -24.36
CA THR A 569 -24.99 47.25 -23.69
C THR A 569 -24.30 48.61 -23.67
N THR A 570 -25.10 49.59 -24.06
CA THR A 570 -24.81 50.97 -24.46
C THR A 570 -24.29 51.82 -23.31
N LYS A 571 -23.33 52.69 -23.62
CA LYS A 571 -22.74 53.69 -22.73
C LYS A 571 -23.80 54.75 -22.37
N ILE A 572 -24.16 54.86 -21.10
CA ILE A 572 -24.83 56.05 -20.55
C ILE A 572 -23.99 56.60 -19.41
N THR A 573 -23.59 57.85 -19.58
CA THR A 573 -22.83 58.67 -18.65
C THR A 573 -23.78 59.25 -17.60
N ARG A 574 -23.49 59.08 -16.30
CA ARG A 574 -23.93 60.02 -15.26
C ARG A 574 -23.10 59.93 -13.98
N THR A 575 -23.09 61.08 -13.31
CA THR A 575 -22.05 61.63 -12.44
C THR A 575 -22.24 61.31 -10.95
N SER A 576 -21.10 61.18 -10.26
CA SER A 576 -20.79 61.46 -8.84
C SER A 576 -21.72 61.01 -7.71
N SER A 577 -21.16 60.27 -6.74
CA SER A 577 -20.84 60.81 -5.41
C SER A 577 -19.97 59.83 -4.63
N ALA A 578 -18.95 60.38 -3.96
CA ALA A 578 -17.91 59.65 -3.26
C ALA A 578 -18.38 59.14 -1.89
N SER A 579 -17.98 57.92 -1.54
CA SER A 579 -17.90 57.45 -0.16
C SER A 579 -16.58 56.72 0.04
N THR A 580 -15.81 57.23 0.99
CA THR A 580 -14.43 56.88 1.30
C THR A 580 -14.34 55.45 1.84
N THR A 581 -13.62 54.57 1.14
CA THR A 581 -13.27 53.22 1.62
C THR A 581 -11.78 53.16 1.91
N THR A 582 -11.42 52.82 3.14
CA THR A 582 -10.06 52.56 3.59
C THR A 582 -9.56 51.24 3.01
N THR A 583 -8.61 51.30 2.08
CA THR A 583 -7.96 50.12 1.49
C THR A 583 -6.73 49.74 2.31
N THR A 584 -6.79 48.60 3.01
CA THR A 584 -5.61 47.94 3.55
C THR A 584 -4.90 47.19 2.42
N ILE A 585 -3.68 47.61 2.10
CA ILE A 585 -2.79 46.96 1.14
C ILE A 585 -2.17 45.74 1.84
N ILE A 586 -2.53 44.53 1.41
CA ILE A 586 -1.77 43.32 1.73
C ILE A 586 -0.78 43.08 0.59
N ALA A 587 0.50 43.13 0.92
CA ALA A 587 1.61 42.88 0.01
C ALA A 587 1.56 41.44 -0.54
N SER A 588 1.63 41.33 -1.87
CA SER A 588 1.78 40.08 -2.60
C SER A 588 3.19 39.52 -2.43
N SER A 589 3.33 38.36 -1.78
CA SER A 589 4.57 37.61 -1.74
C SER A 589 4.64 36.68 -2.95
N THR A 590 5.55 36.96 -3.89
CA THR A 590 5.87 36.09 -5.02
C THR A 590 6.57 34.82 -4.54
N ILE A 591 5.85 33.70 -4.55
CA ILE A 591 6.39 32.37 -4.31
C ILE A 591 7.23 31.96 -5.52
N LYS A 592 8.54 31.73 -5.33
CA LYS A 592 9.41 31.15 -6.37
C LYS A 592 8.91 29.75 -6.72
N LYS A 593 8.54 29.56 -7.99
CA LYS A 593 8.15 28.27 -8.59
C LYS A 593 9.33 27.28 -8.51
N PHE A 594 9.14 26.16 -7.84
CA PHE A 594 10.11 25.06 -7.81
C PHE A 594 10.08 24.36 -9.18
N ILE A 595 11.20 24.39 -9.91
CA ILE A 595 11.33 23.75 -11.21
C ILE A 595 12.05 22.41 -10.99
N PRO A 596 11.40 21.27 -11.30
CA PRO A 596 11.99 19.95 -11.07
C PRO A 596 13.21 19.74 -11.99
N THR A 597 14.16 18.96 -11.50
CA THR A 597 15.36 18.57 -12.24
C THR A 597 15.03 17.52 -13.30
N SER A 598 15.64 17.64 -14.48
CA SER A 598 15.42 16.71 -15.58
C SER A 598 15.86 15.29 -15.28
N THR A 599 14.95 14.35 -15.53
CA THR A 599 15.15 12.91 -15.41
C THR A 599 15.71 12.29 -16.71
N VAL A 600 15.79 13.07 -17.79
CA VAL A 600 16.34 12.64 -19.08
C VAL A 600 17.76 13.18 -19.22
N SER A 601 18.74 12.27 -19.27
CA SER A 601 20.17 12.62 -19.29
C SER A 601 20.49 13.71 -20.30
N SER A 602 21.15 14.76 -19.83
CA SER A 602 21.61 15.92 -20.63
C SER A 602 20.52 16.77 -21.28
N ARG A 603 19.23 16.57 -20.96
CA ARG A 603 18.12 17.39 -21.47
C ARG A 603 17.63 18.39 -20.41
N CYS A 604 17.14 19.54 -20.86
CA CYS A 604 16.55 20.57 -20.03
C CYS A 604 15.53 21.41 -20.83
N GLY A 605 14.76 22.25 -20.14
CA GLY A 605 13.76 23.12 -20.76
C GLY A 605 12.34 22.82 -20.25
N PRO A 606 11.30 23.50 -20.77
CA PRO A 606 9.94 23.42 -20.24
C PRO A 606 9.35 22.01 -20.15
N GLU A 607 9.76 21.11 -21.05
CA GLU A 607 9.31 19.71 -21.10
C GLU A 607 10.13 18.77 -20.20
N TYR A 608 11.37 19.15 -19.85
CA TYR A 608 12.32 18.26 -19.19
C TYR A 608 12.68 18.72 -17.78
N GLY A 609 12.57 20.02 -17.46
CA GLY A 609 13.02 20.57 -16.19
C GLY A 609 14.44 21.15 -16.23
N ALA A 610 14.98 21.47 -15.06
CA ALA A 610 16.30 22.10 -14.91
C ALA A 610 17.46 21.10 -15.06
N CYS A 611 18.65 21.60 -15.42
CA CYS A 611 19.84 20.76 -15.52
C CYS A 611 20.20 20.06 -14.21
N ALA A 612 20.56 18.78 -14.31
CA ALA A 612 20.76 17.91 -13.15
C ALA A 612 22.08 18.09 -12.40
N ARG A 613 23.09 18.73 -13.04
CA ARG A 613 24.37 19.03 -12.39
C ARG A 613 24.47 20.52 -12.11
N GLU A 614 24.95 20.83 -10.91
CA GLU A 614 25.21 22.20 -10.47
C GLU A 614 26.20 22.90 -11.43
N GLY A 615 25.93 24.15 -11.78
CA GLY A 615 26.77 24.93 -12.69
C GLY A 615 26.49 24.76 -14.19
N GLN A 616 25.52 23.93 -14.60
CA GLN A 616 25.19 23.74 -16.02
C GLN A 616 24.19 24.76 -16.57
N CYS A 617 24.39 25.11 -17.83
CA CYS A 617 23.53 25.99 -18.62
C CYS A 617 22.55 25.15 -19.44
N CYS A 618 21.31 25.62 -19.58
CA CYS A 618 20.35 25.01 -20.47
C CYS A 618 20.36 25.72 -21.83
N SER A 619 20.86 25.06 -22.88
CA SER A 619 20.94 25.67 -24.21
C SER A 619 19.55 25.94 -24.80
N LYS A 620 19.47 26.78 -25.84
CA LYS A 620 18.22 27.01 -26.59
C LYS A 620 17.62 25.74 -27.22
N TYR A 621 18.41 24.68 -27.34
CA TYR A 621 17.99 23.38 -27.89
C TYR A 621 17.59 22.37 -26.81
N GLY A 622 17.56 22.80 -25.55
CA GLY A 622 17.13 21.96 -24.42
C GLY A 622 18.16 20.90 -24.04
N TYR A 623 19.45 21.27 -24.05
CA TYR A 623 20.54 20.43 -23.58
C TYR A 623 21.37 21.09 -22.48
N CYS A 624 21.88 20.29 -21.55
CA CYS A 624 22.71 20.74 -20.43
C CYS A 624 24.20 20.67 -20.77
N GLY A 625 24.92 21.76 -20.50
CA GLY A 625 26.37 21.81 -20.66
C GLY A 625 26.97 23.08 -20.08
N THR A 626 28.30 23.18 -20.06
CA THR A 626 29.03 24.30 -19.45
C THR A 626 29.82 25.15 -20.44
N SER A 627 29.86 24.76 -21.73
CA SER A 627 30.54 25.55 -22.76
C SER A 627 29.66 26.68 -23.30
N ASP A 628 30.26 27.61 -24.03
CA ASP A 628 29.59 28.77 -24.62
C ASP A 628 28.43 28.39 -25.55
N ALA A 629 28.47 27.21 -26.15
CA ALA A 629 27.36 26.67 -26.94
C ALA A 629 26.07 26.42 -26.13
N TYR A 630 26.20 26.24 -24.81
CA TYR A 630 25.09 26.03 -23.87
C TYR A 630 24.76 27.30 -23.08
N CYS A 631 25.79 28.06 -22.71
CA CYS A 631 25.68 29.21 -21.82
C CYS A 631 25.56 30.57 -22.52
N GLY A 632 25.79 30.60 -23.83
CA GLY A 632 25.73 31.80 -24.68
C GLY A 632 24.31 32.17 -25.11
N THR A 633 24.18 32.78 -26.29
CA THR A 633 22.91 33.33 -26.80
C THR A 633 21.81 32.27 -26.90
N GLY A 634 20.68 32.53 -26.23
CA GLY A 634 19.51 31.64 -26.19
C GLY A 634 19.50 30.63 -25.04
N CYS A 635 20.44 30.72 -24.10
CA CYS A 635 20.37 29.95 -22.86
C CYS A 635 19.06 30.24 -22.09
N GLN A 636 18.42 29.18 -21.58
CA GLN A 636 17.12 29.22 -20.90
C GLN A 636 17.33 29.34 -19.38
N SER A 637 17.26 30.55 -18.84
CA SER A 637 17.63 30.87 -17.45
C SER A 637 16.72 30.27 -16.38
N GLU A 638 15.49 29.88 -16.73
CA GLU A 638 14.60 29.12 -15.84
C GLU A 638 15.06 27.67 -15.62
N PHE A 639 15.90 27.12 -16.52
CA PHE A 639 16.29 25.70 -16.54
C PHE A 639 17.81 25.48 -16.44
N GLY A 640 18.61 26.54 -16.34
CA GLY A 640 20.08 26.48 -16.15
C GLY A 640 20.69 27.87 -15.95
N ILE A 641 21.99 27.94 -15.69
CA ILE A 641 22.68 29.19 -15.32
C ILE A 641 23.20 29.89 -16.59
N CYS A 642 22.64 31.02 -16.99
CA CYS A 642 23.03 31.69 -18.23
C CYS A 642 24.05 32.80 -18.00
N LYS A 643 24.97 33.04 -18.95
CA LYS A 643 26.03 34.06 -18.80
C LYS A 643 25.50 35.49 -18.63
N ASN A 644 24.25 35.75 -19.02
CA ASN A 644 23.62 37.07 -18.94
C ASN A 644 23.01 37.37 -17.55
N ASP A 645 23.07 36.46 -16.57
CA ASP A 645 22.43 36.62 -15.25
C ASP A 645 23.34 37.25 -14.17
N LYS A 646 24.47 37.87 -14.54
CA LYS A 646 25.43 38.50 -13.58
C LYS A 646 24.95 39.83 -12.96
N ASN A 647 23.65 40.00 -12.70
CA ASN A 647 23.15 41.21 -12.04
C ASN A 647 21.99 40.93 -11.07
N LYS A 648 22.16 40.00 -10.12
CA LYS A 648 21.43 40.09 -8.83
C LYS A 648 22.02 39.21 -7.72
N ILE A 649 22.18 39.85 -6.56
CA ILE A 649 22.30 39.30 -5.20
C ILE A 649 23.74 39.26 -4.63
N THR A 650 24.13 40.41 -4.07
CA THR A 650 24.99 40.52 -2.88
C THR A 650 24.11 41.08 -1.76
N THR A 651 23.80 40.31 -0.70
CA THR A 651 23.44 40.92 0.60
C THR A 651 23.72 39.97 1.77
N THR A 652 24.73 40.34 2.54
CA THR A 652 25.16 39.81 3.82
C THR A 652 24.12 40.05 4.91
N THR A 653 23.79 39.06 5.75
CA THR A 653 23.00 39.30 6.98
C THR A 653 23.80 38.87 8.22
N LYS A 654 24.15 39.87 9.03
CA LYS A 654 24.71 39.75 10.38
C LYS A 654 23.69 39.10 11.31
N THR A 655 24.14 38.17 12.16
CA THR A 655 23.31 37.54 13.20
C THR A 655 23.66 38.17 14.56
N THR A 656 22.66 38.71 15.24
CA THR A 656 22.76 39.27 16.60
C THR A 656 22.32 38.23 17.63
N THR A 657 23.19 37.92 18.58
CA THR A 657 23.02 36.91 19.62
C THR A 657 22.33 37.47 20.87
N LYS A 658 21.34 36.75 21.42
CA LYS A 658 20.83 36.98 22.79
C LYS A 658 21.50 35.99 23.75
N LYS A 659 22.09 36.57 24.79
CA LYS A 659 23.03 35.97 25.76
C LYS A 659 22.28 35.16 26.82
N THR A 660 22.62 33.87 26.97
CA THR A 660 22.37 33.10 28.20
C THR A 660 23.67 32.42 28.59
N THR A 661 24.08 32.63 29.83
CA THR A 661 25.43 32.36 30.35
C THR A 661 25.46 31.01 31.05
N THR A 662 26.38 30.11 30.67
CA THR A 662 26.86 29.05 31.58
C THR A 662 28.29 28.64 31.21
N LYS A 663 29.12 28.45 32.25
CA LYS A 663 30.59 28.44 32.22
C LYS A 663 31.20 27.16 31.63
N THR A 664 32.19 27.40 30.78
CA THR A 664 33.47 26.71 30.47
C THR A 664 33.74 25.29 30.97
N THR A 665 34.13 24.39 30.06
CA THR A 665 35.41 23.64 30.18
C THR A 665 35.88 23.12 28.82
N THR A 666 37.07 23.55 28.41
CA THR A 666 37.72 23.21 27.14
C THR A 666 38.49 21.90 27.29
N LYS A 667 38.21 20.90 26.45
CA LYS A 667 39.10 19.75 26.24
C LYS A 667 39.41 19.61 24.75
N LYS A 668 40.67 19.81 24.41
CA LYS A 668 41.28 19.67 23.08
C LYS A 668 41.27 18.19 22.70
N ILE A 669 40.52 17.80 21.66
CA ILE A 669 40.61 16.48 21.05
C ILE A 669 40.99 16.63 19.58
N ILE A 670 42.13 16.01 19.27
CA ILE A 670 42.75 15.84 17.95
C ILE A 670 41.81 15.00 17.09
N THR A 671 41.41 15.51 15.93
CA THR A 671 40.55 14.81 14.97
C THR A 671 41.42 14.06 13.96
N THR A 672 41.45 12.73 14.09
CA THR A 672 41.99 11.81 13.08
C THR A 672 40.93 11.52 12.02
N THR A 673 41.29 11.69 10.76
CA THR A 673 40.46 11.50 9.56
C THR A 673 40.24 10.01 9.29
N VAL A 674 38.97 9.56 9.30
CA VAL A 674 38.57 8.21 8.85
C VAL A 674 37.87 8.31 7.49
N LYS A 675 38.38 7.59 6.49
CA LYS A 675 37.84 7.47 5.13
C LYS A 675 36.43 6.83 5.16
N SER A 676 35.46 7.50 4.51
CA SER A 676 34.09 7.02 4.32
C SER A 676 34.04 5.84 3.32
N LYS A 677 33.20 4.84 3.60
CA LYS A 677 33.01 3.63 2.78
C LYS A 677 31.86 3.88 1.79
N VAL A 678 32.12 3.73 0.48
CA VAL A 678 31.13 3.97 -0.59
C VAL A 678 29.99 2.93 -0.51
N PRO A 679 28.71 3.34 -0.54
CA PRO A 679 27.56 2.43 -0.46
C PRO A 679 27.44 1.52 -1.68
N THR A 680 26.95 0.30 -1.50
CA THR A 680 26.75 -0.70 -2.57
C THR A 680 25.48 -0.46 -3.38
N SER A 681 25.54 -0.75 -4.68
CA SER A 681 24.45 -0.53 -5.63
C SER A 681 23.23 -1.38 -5.37
N THR A 682 22.07 -0.72 -5.39
CA THR A 682 20.72 -1.30 -5.28
C THR A 682 20.12 -1.63 -6.65
N VAL A 683 20.77 -1.22 -7.74
CA VAL A 683 20.35 -1.49 -9.12
C VAL A 683 21.22 -2.63 -9.67
N SER A 684 20.59 -3.78 -9.95
CA SER A 684 21.29 -5.00 -10.37
C SER A 684 22.29 -4.73 -11.50
N SER A 685 23.54 -5.12 -11.28
CA SER A 685 24.66 -5.02 -12.23
C SER A 685 25.13 -3.60 -12.58
N ARG A 686 24.66 -2.54 -11.91
CA ARG A 686 25.11 -1.15 -12.11
C ARG A 686 26.05 -0.70 -11.00
N CYS A 687 26.99 0.19 -11.31
CA CYS A 687 27.93 0.80 -10.38
C CYS A 687 28.42 2.17 -10.87
N GLY A 688 29.13 2.91 -10.02
CA GLY A 688 29.70 4.22 -10.34
C GLY A 688 29.13 5.33 -9.44
N PRO A 689 29.51 6.60 -9.65
CA PRO A 689 29.14 7.73 -8.79
C PRO A 689 27.63 7.87 -8.52
N GLU A 690 26.80 7.46 -9.47
CA GLU A 690 25.34 7.52 -9.37
C GLU A 690 24.70 6.29 -8.72
N TYR A 691 25.40 5.15 -8.68
CA TYR A 691 24.84 3.86 -8.27
C TYR A 691 25.54 3.24 -7.06
N GLY A 692 26.75 3.66 -6.71
CA GLY A 692 27.54 3.04 -5.64
C GLY A 692 28.39 1.86 -6.13
N ALA A 693 29.00 1.15 -5.18
CA ALA A 693 29.95 0.06 -5.44
C ALA A 693 29.24 -1.23 -5.87
N CYS A 694 29.97 -2.11 -6.58
CA CYS A 694 29.41 -3.40 -6.98
C CYS A 694 28.96 -4.27 -5.79
N THR A 695 27.77 -4.86 -5.92
CA THR A 695 27.09 -5.58 -4.83
C THR A 695 27.71 -6.94 -4.52
N ARG A 696 28.46 -7.55 -5.46
CA ARG A 696 29.14 -8.84 -5.24
C ARG A 696 30.64 -8.67 -5.06
N GLU A 697 31.19 -9.40 -4.09
CA GLU A 697 32.62 -9.43 -3.79
C GLU A 697 33.43 -9.89 -5.03
N GLY A 698 34.55 -9.21 -5.30
CA GLY A 698 35.41 -9.51 -6.45
C GLY A 698 35.03 -8.85 -7.78
N GLN A 699 33.96 -8.06 -7.83
CA GLN A 699 33.53 -7.39 -9.07
C GLN A 699 34.21 -6.03 -9.33
N CYS A 700 34.46 -5.77 -10.60
CA CYS A 700 35.00 -4.52 -11.13
C CYS A 700 33.86 -3.62 -11.61
N CYS A 701 34.01 -2.31 -11.41
CA CYS A 701 33.08 -1.34 -11.98
C CYS A 701 33.63 -0.82 -13.30
N SER A 702 33.01 -1.18 -14.43
CA SER A 702 33.46 -0.76 -15.75
C SER A 702 33.36 0.75 -15.93
N LYS A 703 34.07 1.31 -16.93
CA LYS A 703 33.92 2.73 -17.33
C LYS A 703 32.51 3.13 -17.74
N TYR A 704 31.65 2.15 -18.02
CA TYR A 704 30.26 2.32 -18.41
C TYR A 704 29.27 2.15 -17.24
N GLY A 705 29.78 1.96 -16.02
CA GLY A 705 28.97 1.84 -14.82
C GLY A 705 28.24 0.51 -14.69
N TYR A 706 28.92 -0.59 -15.04
CA TYR A 706 28.41 -1.95 -14.88
C TYR A 706 29.37 -2.83 -14.07
N CYS A 707 28.81 -3.77 -13.31
CA CYS A 707 29.55 -4.72 -12.49
C CYS A 707 29.84 -6.03 -13.23
N GLY A 708 31.09 -6.47 -13.19
CA GLY A 708 31.50 -7.76 -13.76
C GLY A 708 32.94 -8.12 -13.43
N THR A 709 33.38 -9.32 -13.78
CA THR A 709 34.70 -9.86 -13.45
C THR A 709 35.62 -10.05 -14.66
N SER A 710 35.13 -9.81 -15.88
CA SER A 710 35.94 -9.96 -17.10
C SER A 710 36.74 -8.69 -17.42
N ASP A 711 37.69 -8.81 -18.34
CA ASP A 711 38.56 -7.70 -18.78
C ASP A 711 37.79 -6.48 -19.29
N ALA A 712 36.57 -6.67 -19.82
CA ALA A 712 35.70 -5.59 -20.24
C ALA A 712 35.23 -4.69 -19.07
N TYR A 713 35.22 -5.22 -17.85
CA TYR A 713 34.82 -4.51 -16.63
C TYR A 713 36.04 -4.04 -15.84
N CYS A 714 37.09 -4.87 -15.78
CA CYS A 714 38.26 -4.65 -14.94
C CYS A 714 39.43 -3.96 -15.66
N GLY A 715 39.35 -3.79 -16.98
CA GLY A 715 40.37 -3.19 -17.83
C GLY A 715 40.39 -1.66 -17.81
N THR A 716 40.88 -1.06 -18.90
CA THR A 716 41.08 0.40 -19.01
C THR A 716 39.79 1.19 -18.78
N GLY A 717 39.81 2.10 -17.81
CA GLY A 717 38.67 2.94 -17.41
C GLY A 717 37.81 2.36 -16.30
N CYS A 718 38.20 1.23 -15.70
CA CYS A 718 37.55 0.73 -14.49
C CYS A 718 37.57 1.79 -13.36
N GLN A 719 36.45 1.93 -12.65
CA GLN A 719 36.22 2.95 -11.62
C GLN A 719 36.55 2.38 -10.23
N SER A 720 37.75 2.63 -9.73
CA SER A 720 38.31 1.99 -8.52
C SER A 720 37.61 2.36 -7.20
N GLU A 721 36.89 3.48 -7.16
CA GLU A 721 36.07 3.86 -6.02
C GLU A 721 34.79 3.01 -5.88
N PHE A 722 34.39 2.31 -6.95
CA PHE A 722 33.12 1.57 -7.05
C PHE A 722 33.29 0.08 -7.41
N GLY A 723 34.53 -0.41 -7.55
CA GLY A 723 34.85 -1.82 -7.81
C GLY A 723 36.35 -2.08 -7.86
N ILE A 724 36.76 -3.34 -7.99
CA ILE A 724 38.18 -3.73 -7.89
C ILE A 724 38.85 -3.66 -9.27
N CYS A 725 39.70 -2.67 -9.54
CA CYS A 725 40.30 -2.49 -10.86
C CYS A 725 41.66 -3.19 -11.00
N LYS A 726 42.02 -3.64 -12.21
CA LYS A 726 43.31 -4.34 -12.45
C LYS A 726 44.53 -3.46 -12.15
N ASN A 727 44.38 -2.14 -12.15
CA ASN A 727 45.45 -1.19 -11.87
C ASN A 727 45.68 -0.97 -10.36
N ASP A 728 44.84 -1.53 -9.48
CA ASP A 728 45.01 -1.41 -8.02
C ASP A 728 45.95 -2.48 -7.42
N LYS A 729 46.56 -3.32 -8.26
CA LYS A 729 47.62 -4.25 -7.83
C LYS A 729 49.01 -3.60 -7.92
N ASN A 730 49.24 -2.59 -7.09
CA ASN A 730 50.60 -2.22 -6.69
C ASN A 730 50.65 -1.81 -5.20
N LYS A 731 50.40 -2.80 -4.34
CA LYS A 731 51.08 -2.98 -3.05
C LYS A 731 50.86 -4.42 -2.58
N ASN A 732 51.91 -5.23 -2.73
CA ASN A 732 52.20 -6.58 -2.18
C ASN A 732 51.02 -7.54 -1.94
N THR A 733 50.98 -8.77 -2.46
CA THR A 733 52.05 -9.77 -2.35
C THR A 733 51.88 -10.85 -3.44
N SER A 734 53.01 -11.38 -3.87
CA SER A 734 53.26 -12.39 -4.92
C SER A 734 52.49 -13.71 -4.76
N THR A 735 52.01 -14.29 -5.87
CA THR A 735 52.41 -15.64 -6.32
C THR A 735 51.91 -15.96 -7.74
N LYS A 736 52.82 -16.55 -8.54
CA LYS A 736 52.65 -17.13 -9.89
C LYS A 736 51.51 -18.19 -9.89
N THR A 737 50.88 -18.59 -11.00
CA THR A 737 51.50 -19.13 -12.23
C THR A 737 50.46 -19.33 -13.36
N THR A 738 50.95 -19.17 -14.59
CA THR A 738 50.58 -19.82 -15.88
C THR A 738 49.20 -19.64 -16.53
N LYS A 739 49.21 -18.86 -17.62
CA LYS A 739 48.31 -18.95 -18.77
C LYS A 739 48.66 -20.18 -19.63
N THR A 740 47.66 -20.76 -20.29
CA THR A 740 47.86 -21.23 -21.67
C THR A 740 46.65 -20.87 -22.51
N THR A 741 46.95 -20.15 -23.57
CA THR A 741 46.09 -19.58 -24.60
C THR A 741 45.92 -20.62 -25.70
N THR A 742 44.75 -20.73 -26.35
CA THR A 742 44.73 -20.76 -27.83
C THR A 742 43.37 -20.39 -28.40
N SER A 743 43.47 -19.72 -29.55
CA SER A 743 42.48 -18.93 -30.26
C SER A 743 41.65 -19.74 -31.26
N LYS A 744 40.49 -19.13 -31.63
CA LYS A 744 39.88 -18.97 -32.97
C LYS A 744 40.12 -20.08 -34.02
N THR A 745 39.15 -20.49 -34.84
CA THR A 745 38.57 -19.64 -35.89
C THR A 745 37.41 -20.36 -36.59
N THR A 746 36.45 -19.54 -37.03
CA THR A 746 35.27 -19.77 -37.87
C THR A 746 35.61 -20.28 -39.28
N THR A 747 34.77 -21.12 -39.89
CA THR A 747 34.32 -20.92 -41.29
C THR A 747 33.10 -21.78 -41.66
N THR A 748 32.18 -21.11 -42.36
CA THR A 748 30.91 -21.54 -42.94
C THR A 748 31.05 -22.28 -44.28
N LYS A 749 30.17 -23.26 -44.57
CA LYS A 749 29.45 -23.32 -45.87
C LYS A 749 28.22 -24.25 -45.86
N LYS A 750 27.22 -23.79 -46.60
CA LYS A 750 25.86 -24.31 -46.88
C LYS A 750 25.89 -25.61 -47.70
N THR A 751 24.90 -26.49 -47.50
CA THR A 751 24.14 -27.14 -48.60
C THR A 751 22.85 -27.79 -48.11
N THR A 752 21.86 -27.77 -49.00
CA THR A 752 20.44 -28.12 -48.92
C THR A 752 20.13 -29.62 -49.09
N SER A 753 19.05 -30.13 -48.49
CA SER A 753 17.88 -30.75 -49.17
C SER A 753 17.06 -31.68 -48.26
N ASN A 754 15.87 -32.03 -48.76
CA ASN A 754 14.64 -32.43 -48.06
C ASN A 754 14.55 -33.91 -47.60
N LYS A 755 13.61 -34.14 -46.67
CA LYS A 755 12.50 -35.13 -46.72
C LYS A 755 12.46 -36.22 -45.60
N LYS A 756 11.54 -35.98 -44.67
CA LYS A 756 10.50 -36.85 -44.05
C LYS A 756 10.73 -38.38 -43.83
N THR A 757 10.58 -38.78 -42.55
CA THR A 757 9.99 -40.04 -41.97
C THR A 757 10.68 -41.38 -42.29
N THR A 758 10.96 -42.34 -41.40
CA THR A 758 10.30 -42.79 -40.15
C THR A 758 11.22 -43.75 -39.36
N THR A 759 11.17 -43.67 -38.01
CA THR A 759 11.39 -44.72 -36.98
C THR A 759 12.51 -45.78 -37.09
N LYS A 760 13.48 -45.72 -36.17
CA LYS A 760 14.03 -46.92 -35.49
C LYS A 760 14.57 -46.57 -34.09
N ILE A 761 13.97 -47.18 -33.08
CA ILE A 761 14.42 -47.12 -31.67
C ILE A 761 15.63 -48.05 -31.55
N ILE A 762 16.78 -47.49 -31.17
CA ILE A 762 17.92 -48.23 -30.62
C ILE A 762 18.31 -47.50 -29.35
N SER A 763 18.16 -48.19 -28.23
CA SER A 763 18.52 -47.73 -26.89
C SER A 763 20.04 -47.64 -26.76
N THR A 764 20.55 -46.44 -26.49
CA THR A 764 21.86 -46.23 -25.90
C THR A 764 21.69 -45.42 -24.63
N THR A 765 22.13 -46.02 -23.52
CA THR A 765 22.14 -45.47 -22.17
C THR A 765 22.85 -44.12 -22.11
N SER A 766 22.12 -43.03 -21.83
CA SER A 766 22.69 -41.71 -21.54
C SER A 766 22.19 -41.19 -20.18
N ARG A 767 23.12 -40.61 -19.40
CA ARG A 767 22.85 -40.01 -18.08
C ARG A 767 21.66 -39.04 -18.16
N LYS A 768 20.61 -39.27 -17.36
CA LYS A 768 19.51 -38.32 -17.19
C LYS A 768 20.05 -37.03 -16.56
N ILE A 769 20.07 -35.95 -17.33
CA ILE A 769 20.35 -34.61 -16.83
C ILE A 769 19.14 -34.19 -15.97
N PRO A 770 19.34 -33.72 -14.72
CA PRO A 770 18.24 -33.32 -13.83
C PRO A 770 17.42 -32.19 -14.45
N THR A 771 16.11 -32.18 -14.23
CA THR A 771 15.25 -31.04 -14.59
C THR A 771 15.46 -29.88 -13.62
N SER A 772 15.49 -28.67 -14.18
CA SER A 772 15.68 -27.43 -13.43
C SER A 772 14.58 -27.19 -12.42
N THR A 773 14.97 -26.97 -11.17
CA THR A 773 14.11 -26.56 -10.05
C THR A 773 13.92 -25.04 -10.01
N VAL A 774 14.65 -24.29 -10.84
CA VAL A 774 14.56 -22.83 -10.93
C VAL A 774 13.68 -22.48 -12.14
N SER A 775 12.52 -21.89 -11.88
CA SER A 775 11.51 -21.58 -12.90
C SER A 775 12.13 -20.87 -14.11
N SER A 776 11.86 -21.40 -15.29
CA SER A 776 12.31 -20.87 -16.60
C SER A 776 13.83 -20.84 -16.84
N ARG A 777 14.66 -21.43 -15.97
CA ARG A 777 16.12 -21.53 -16.16
C ARG A 777 16.54 -22.91 -16.63
N CYS A 778 17.61 -22.97 -17.41
CA CYS A 778 18.22 -24.21 -17.90
C CYS A 778 19.71 -23.99 -18.22
N GLY A 779 20.46 -25.07 -18.44
CA GLY A 779 21.89 -25.02 -18.75
C GLY A 779 22.73 -25.82 -17.76
N PRO A 780 24.07 -25.80 -17.87
CA PRO A 780 24.97 -26.61 -17.06
C PRO A 780 24.82 -26.43 -15.55
N GLU A 781 24.40 -25.24 -15.11
CA GLU A 781 24.19 -24.91 -13.71
C GLU A 781 22.78 -25.28 -13.19
N TYR A 782 21.79 -25.42 -14.07
CA TYR A 782 20.37 -25.53 -13.69
C TYR A 782 19.74 -26.85 -14.11
N GLY A 783 20.30 -27.56 -15.09
CA GLY A 783 19.69 -28.76 -15.65
C GLY A 783 18.73 -28.45 -16.81
N ALA A 784 17.96 -29.47 -17.22
CA ALA A 784 17.08 -29.41 -18.38
C ALA A 784 15.79 -28.63 -18.10
N CYS A 785 15.17 -28.08 -19.14
CA CYS A 785 13.89 -27.40 -19.00
C CYS A 785 12.80 -28.30 -18.39
N ALA A 786 12.16 -27.83 -17.32
CA ALA A 786 11.16 -28.59 -16.57
C ALA A 786 9.88 -28.92 -17.36
N LYS A 787 9.59 -28.15 -18.43
CA LYS A 787 8.42 -28.35 -19.29
C LYS A 787 8.82 -29.07 -20.57
N SER A 788 8.13 -30.17 -20.88
CA SER A 788 8.30 -30.90 -22.14
C SER A 788 8.02 -29.98 -23.35
N GLY A 789 8.83 -30.09 -24.40
CA GLY A 789 8.69 -29.25 -25.59
C GLY A 789 9.41 -27.89 -25.54
N TYR A 790 10.22 -27.61 -24.51
CA TYR A 790 10.91 -26.32 -24.35
C TYR A 790 12.38 -26.39 -24.78
N CYS A 791 12.85 -25.30 -25.38
CA CYS A 791 14.21 -25.07 -25.82
C CYS A 791 15.01 -24.35 -24.73
N CYS A 792 16.29 -24.68 -24.57
CA CYS A 792 17.17 -23.96 -23.66
C CYS A 792 18.02 -22.94 -24.42
N SER A 793 17.78 -21.64 -24.25
CA SER A 793 18.50 -20.59 -24.98
C SER A 793 19.99 -20.53 -24.61
N LYS A 794 20.80 -19.86 -25.43
CA LYS A 794 22.22 -19.58 -25.12
C LYS A 794 22.45 -18.79 -23.83
N TYR A 795 21.39 -18.17 -23.29
CA TYR A 795 21.40 -17.40 -22.05
C TYR A 795 20.88 -18.20 -20.85
N GLY A 796 20.58 -19.49 -21.04
CA GLY A 796 20.13 -20.38 -19.96
C GLY A 796 18.68 -20.17 -19.54
N TYR A 797 17.79 -19.94 -20.51
CA TYR A 797 16.35 -19.79 -20.29
C TYR A 797 15.52 -20.75 -21.13
N CYS A 798 14.40 -21.22 -20.57
CA CYS A 798 13.46 -22.11 -21.22
C CYS A 798 12.38 -21.35 -22.00
N GLY A 799 12.18 -21.68 -23.27
CA GLY A 799 11.09 -21.10 -24.08
C GLY A 799 10.84 -21.87 -25.39
N LYS A 800 9.82 -21.46 -26.15
CA LYS A 800 9.40 -22.14 -27.40
C LYS A 800 9.58 -21.29 -28.68
N THR A 801 9.93 -20.02 -28.54
CA THR A 801 10.12 -19.13 -29.71
C THR A 801 11.54 -19.25 -30.25
N ASP A 802 11.79 -18.73 -31.46
CA ASP A 802 13.10 -18.81 -32.10
C ASP A 802 14.21 -18.10 -31.32
N GLN A 803 13.88 -17.17 -30.43
CA GLN A 803 14.82 -16.58 -29.49
C GLN A 803 15.43 -17.61 -28.50
N TYR A 804 14.71 -18.69 -28.21
CA TYR A 804 15.14 -19.77 -27.32
C TYR A 804 15.62 -21.00 -28.09
N CYS A 805 14.96 -21.30 -29.20
CA CYS A 805 15.19 -22.51 -29.99
C CYS A 805 16.19 -22.33 -31.13
N GLY A 806 16.48 -21.08 -31.52
CA GLY A 806 17.39 -20.74 -32.62
C GLY A 806 18.86 -20.73 -32.21
N THR A 807 19.66 -19.89 -32.87
CA THR A 807 21.13 -19.92 -32.77
C THR A 807 21.65 -19.82 -31.34
N GLY A 808 22.37 -20.86 -30.91
CA GLY A 808 22.97 -20.98 -29.59
C GLY A 808 22.08 -21.71 -28.56
N CYS A 809 20.96 -22.28 -28.97
CA CYS A 809 20.21 -23.21 -28.13
C CYS A 809 21.11 -24.36 -27.63
N GLN A 810 20.95 -24.76 -26.36
CA GLN A 810 21.77 -25.74 -25.66
C GLN A 810 21.07 -27.12 -25.68
N PRO A 811 21.44 -28.03 -26.60
CA PRO A 811 20.69 -29.27 -26.85
C PRO A 811 20.77 -30.30 -25.70
N ALA A 812 21.75 -30.16 -24.80
CA ALA A 812 21.83 -30.98 -23.59
C ALA A 812 20.76 -30.62 -22.55
N TYR A 813 20.12 -29.45 -22.64
CA TYR A 813 19.22 -28.91 -21.61
C TYR A 813 17.82 -28.51 -22.15
N GLY A 814 17.54 -28.72 -23.44
CA GLY A 814 16.25 -28.44 -24.07
C GLY A 814 16.22 -28.85 -25.55
N LEU A 815 15.05 -28.74 -26.18
CA LEU A 815 14.83 -29.17 -27.58
C LEU A 815 15.20 -28.05 -28.56
N CYS A 816 16.36 -28.13 -29.22
CA CYS A 816 16.80 -27.12 -30.18
C CYS A 816 16.30 -27.39 -31.60
N LYS A 817 16.10 -26.33 -32.40
CA LYS A 817 15.65 -26.42 -33.81
C LYS A 817 16.80 -26.54 -34.79
#